data_AF-A0A965TCN6-F1
#
_entry.id   AF-A0A965TCN6-F1
#
_cell.length_a   1.000
_cell.length_b   1.000
_cell.length_c   1.000
_cell.angle_alpha   90.00
_cell.angle_beta   90.00
_cell.angle_gamma   90.00
#
_symmetry.space_group_name_H-M   'P 1'
#
loop_
_entity.id
_entity.type
_entity.pdbx_description
1 polymer ?
#
loop_
_entity_poly.entity_id
_entity_poly.type
_entity_poly.pdbx_seq_one_letter_code
_entity_poly.pdbx_strand_id
1 'polypeptide(L)'
;MIRRVSKKHSKLIIFLLLILVMSVFSISGAAFAEEDTLMYEKLSARIEVLEYARLEGYASSLDYSSISEAVTAAMIETAVEELKLFIGNAMILAIADAQAFDLSIIALPAILELTLEDYEAVSAVRATYEALTIDAKRKTTKLSDLVSLEGQCNTLAADRFVELQSELPDNLPELIEAVVIKVAALREFFDTYMLDGAAELADCSHFIAIENSVKSLQKAQSDSESAAATDALIALISETVTLADTQAAQDARESYQALSDEAKLLVSNYATLTAAETVIDQLTAYVGAAAEFDAMVQAFPVNITYSNKTAVENARTKYNSLPTEAKVFATEYASLALAEARIAELTVAKAIAEEVKASIATLVNVTLVFENRIEEIRVNYDLLGADAKSFVTNYSLLTGAETRIAVLNAAKVTGEAFELRILELPSVVDGIDTDDDASVHNAGRFINEVYEDYNLLTADEKSFVTSYAIIESSLAIVDTIIAAADAAFVIGIFEGLDAVITYDDKPIVESARMAYEALSAESKLLVNNYNKLLNAEAALAAIEKTISDALAVDNKIEAFGAITYAKINNIIAARADYETLSQNSKALVTKLQALLDAEACIPLLLAEKATADTVTVIIENLPANISLADANSVENARTKYNELSASEKLYVTNYTALTAAEDKITLLTQQSQSAEGIIALIANIPEIIDNDNHNEAKVAAQAARTAYNAAATAVKAAVNNYNNLLILLGIL
;
A
#
# COMPACT_ATOMS: atom_id res chain seq x y z
N MET A 1 75.08 33.99 -118.17
CA MET A 1 74.65 34.28 -119.57
C MET A 1 74.63 35.77 -119.93
N ILE A 2 74.44 36.71 -118.99
CA ILE A 2 74.34 38.16 -119.34
C ILE A 2 75.67 38.86 -119.64
N ARG A 3 76.84 38.19 -119.52
CA ARG A 3 78.06 38.71 -120.15
C ARG A 3 78.00 38.76 -121.68
N ARG A 4 76.99 38.12 -122.29
CA ARG A 4 76.65 38.31 -123.71
C ARG A 4 75.22 38.83 -123.87
N VAL A 5 74.93 39.99 -123.29
CA VAL A 5 74.07 40.97 -123.96
C VAL A 5 74.77 42.32 -123.84
N SER A 6 74.95 42.98 -124.99
CA SER A 6 75.40 44.36 -125.16
C SER A 6 75.08 45.22 -123.93
N LYS A 7 76.07 46.01 -123.49
CA LYS A 7 76.10 46.88 -122.30
C LYS A 7 74.77 47.54 -121.93
N LYS A 8 73.87 47.80 -122.89
CA LYS A 8 72.50 48.27 -122.62
C LYS A 8 71.67 47.35 -121.70
N HIS A 9 71.92 46.04 -121.68
CA HIS A 9 70.99 45.06 -121.06
C HIS A 9 71.45 44.53 -119.70
N SER A 10 72.67 44.87 -119.24
CA SER A 10 73.12 44.47 -117.90
C SER A 10 72.24 45.07 -116.80
N LYS A 11 71.82 46.33 -116.99
CA LYS A 11 71.10 47.11 -115.98
C LYS A 11 69.69 46.55 -115.67
N LEU A 12 68.86 46.26 -116.68
CA LEU A 12 67.50 45.75 -116.46
C LEU A 12 67.51 44.35 -115.83
N ILE A 13 68.47 43.52 -116.24
CA ILE A 13 68.55 42.15 -115.79
C ILE A 13 69.04 42.05 -114.34
N ILE A 14 69.91 42.97 -113.90
CA ILE A 14 70.32 43.06 -112.50
C ILE A 14 69.15 43.54 -111.61
N PHE A 15 68.33 44.48 -112.09
CA PHE A 15 67.17 44.98 -111.33
C PHE A 15 66.11 43.89 -111.14
N LEU A 16 65.84 43.11 -112.20
CA LEU A 16 64.99 41.93 -112.12
C LEU A 16 65.63 40.82 -111.28
N LEU A 17 66.95 40.62 -111.30
CA LEU A 17 67.63 39.65 -110.43
C LEU A 17 67.54 40.03 -108.95
N LEU A 18 67.62 41.31 -108.58
CA LEU A 18 67.43 41.75 -107.20
C LEU A 18 65.98 41.56 -106.72
N ILE A 19 65.00 41.84 -107.58
CA ILE A 19 63.57 41.54 -107.30
C ILE A 19 63.32 40.03 -107.26
N LEU A 20 64.02 39.25 -108.10
CA LEU A 20 63.95 37.78 -108.09
C LEU A 20 64.59 37.22 -106.81
N VAL A 21 65.71 37.76 -106.35
CA VAL A 21 66.36 37.32 -105.10
C VAL A 21 65.47 37.67 -103.90
N MET A 22 64.84 38.84 -103.87
CA MET A 22 63.84 39.21 -102.85
C MET A 22 62.61 38.28 -102.84
N SER A 23 62.16 37.83 -104.01
CA SER A 23 61.00 36.92 -104.12
C SER A 23 61.35 35.47 -103.87
N VAL A 24 62.58 35.03 -104.18
CA VAL A 24 63.09 33.70 -103.82
C VAL A 24 63.27 33.60 -102.29
N PHE A 25 63.76 34.66 -101.63
CA PHE A 25 63.88 34.71 -100.17
C PHE A 25 62.52 34.76 -99.43
N SER A 26 61.47 35.30 -100.06
CA SER A 26 60.13 35.40 -99.43
C SER A 26 59.33 34.08 -99.44
N ILE A 27 59.81 33.02 -100.11
CA ILE A 27 59.07 31.76 -100.27
C ILE A 27 59.69 30.60 -99.44
N SER A 28 60.87 30.79 -98.86
CA SER A 28 61.47 29.90 -97.84
C SER A 28 61.57 30.66 -96.52
N GLY A 29 60.53 30.75 -95.69
CA GLY A 29 59.96 29.63 -94.94
C GLY A 29 60.77 29.40 -93.66
N ALA A 30 60.10 29.21 -92.52
CA ALA A 30 60.70 28.87 -91.23
C ALA A 30 61.45 30.00 -90.49
N ALA A 31 61.46 29.87 -89.16
CA ALA A 31 62.14 30.76 -88.23
C ALA A 31 63.65 30.77 -88.52
N PHE A 32 64.16 31.95 -88.85
CA PHE A 32 65.56 32.20 -89.17
C PHE A 32 66.42 32.33 -87.91
N ALA A 33 67.65 31.84 -87.99
CA ALA A 33 68.70 32.10 -87.00
C ALA A 33 69.22 33.55 -87.14
N GLU A 34 69.63 34.14 -86.03
CA GLU A 34 69.82 35.58 -85.77
C GLU A 34 70.72 36.36 -86.74
N GLU A 35 71.62 35.72 -87.49
CA GLU A 35 72.58 36.40 -88.37
C GLU A 35 71.98 36.91 -89.68
N ASP A 36 70.87 36.33 -90.16
CA ASP A 36 70.26 36.65 -91.47
C ASP A 36 69.52 38.00 -91.49
N THR A 37 69.15 38.54 -90.33
CA THR A 37 68.28 39.74 -90.20
C THR A 37 69.06 41.06 -90.37
N LEU A 38 70.32 41.09 -89.92
CA LEU A 38 71.16 42.30 -89.95
C LEU A 38 71.64 42.66 -91.37
N MET A 39 71.72 41.66 -92.25
CA MET A 39 72.11 41.85 -93.64
C MET A 39 70.98 42.50 -94.44
N TYR A 40 69.73 42.10 -94.17
CA TYR A 40 68.53 42.60 -94.84
C TYR A 40 68.32 44.11 -94.64
N GLU A 41 68.58 44.65 -93.44
CA GLU A 41 68.51 46.09 -93.14
C GLU A 41 69.57 46.90 -93.89
N LYS A 42 70.83 46.43 -93.89
CA LYS A 42 71.95 47.12 -94.56
C LYS A 42 71.80 47.11 -96.08
N LEU A 43 71.23 46.02 -96.62
CA LEU A 43 70.99 45.87 -98.05
C LEU A 43 69.89 46.82 -98.54
N SER A 44 68.79 46.94 -97.78
CA SER A 44 67.67 47.84 -98.09
C SER A 44 68.10 49.32 -98.10
N ALA A 45 68.92 49.77 -97.13
CA ALA A 45 69.42 51.15 -97.08
C ALA A 45 70.43 51.48 -98.21
N ARG A 46 71.20 50.48 -98.66
CA ARG A 46 72.16 50.62 -99.76
C ARG A 46 71.45 50.80 -101.10
N ILE A 47 70.37 50.06 -101.34
CA ILE A 47 69.56 50.10 -102.57
C ILE A 47 68.96 51.50 -102.80
N GLU A 48 68.55 52.18 -101.72
CA GLU A 48 68.05 53.56 -101.76
C GLU A 48 69.11 54.57 -102.29
N VAL A 49 70.40 54.35 -102.02
CA VAL A 49 71.52 55.19 -102.50
C VAL A 49 71.81 54.98 -104.00
N LEU A 50 71.48 53.81 -104.52
CA LEU A 50 71.78 53.41 -105.90
C LEU A 50 70.66 53.77 -106.87
N GLU A 51 69.40 53.80 -106.41
CA GLU A 51 68.24 54.24 -107.21
C GLU A 51 68.34 55.72 -107.62
N TYR A 52 69.14 56.53 -106.90
CA TYR A 52 69.48 57.91 -107.27
C TYR A 52 70.48 58.03 -108.45
N ALA A 53 71.40 57.08 -108.63
CA ALA A 53 72.50 57.18 -109.61
C ALA A 53 72.18 56.62 -111.02
N ARG A 54 70.99 56.03 -111.23
CA ARG A 54 70.62 55.32 -112.47
C ARG A 54 69.46 55.96 -113.27
N LEU A 55 68.73 56.91 -112.69
CA LEU A 55 67.72 57.71 -113.39
C LEU A 55 68.35 58.83 -114.19
N GLU A 56 69.42 59.42 -113.66
CA GLU A 56 70.39 59.98 -114.54
C GLU A 56 70.95 58.77 -115.27
N GLY A 57 70.70 58.72 -116.57
CA GLY A 57 71.39 59.72 -117.33
C GLY A 57 72.85 59.34 -117.10
N TYR A 58 73.53 58.82 -118.07
CA TYR A 58 73.96 59.77 -119.04
C TYR A 58 74.68 58.89 -120.06
N ALA A 59 74.49 59.04 -121.37
CA ALA A 59 74.35 60.30 -122.08
C ALA A 59 75.57 61.22 -121.87
N SER A 60 76.75 60.74 -122.31
CA SER A 60 77.88 61.55 -122.81
C SER A 60 78.91 60.65 -123.53
N SER A 61 79.93 61.27 -124.11
CA SER A 61 81.23 60.74 -124.53
C SER A 61 82.05 60.19 -123.35
N LEU A 62 83.37 60.00 -123.56
CA LEU A 62 84.43 60.03 -122.53
C LEU A 62 84.01 59.75 -121.07
N ASP A 63 84.49 58.59 -120.63
CA ASP A 63 85.03 58.29 -119.31
C ASP A 63 84.08 58.25 -118.13
N TYR A 64 84.54 57.40 -117.25
CA TYR A 64 84.36 57.61 -115.87
C TYR A 64 82.91 57.35 -115.46
N SER A 65 82.58 56.07 -115.24
CA SER A 65 83.51 55.04 -114.74
C SER A 65 84.40 55.49 -113.56
N SER A 66 84.32 56.72 -113.03
CA SER A 66 85.07 57.02 -111.80
C SER A 66 84.14 56.98 -110.64
N ILE A 67 82.89 57.39 -110.83
CA ILE A 67 81.89 57.45 -109.79
C ILE A 67 80.59 57.40 -110.58
N SER A 68 79.54 56.67 -110.29
CA SER A 68 79.10 56.04 -109.07
C SER A 68 78.61 54.64 -109.42
N GLU A 69 78.79 54.13 -110.65
CA GLU A 69 78.89 52.68 -110.84
C GLU A 69 80.05 52.11 -110.00
N ALA A 70 81.09 52.90 -109.66
CA ALA A 70 82.07 52.52 -108.64
C ALA A 70 81.47 52.42 -107.23
N VAL A 71 80.43 53.21 -106.92
CA VAL A 71 79.71 53.20 -105.63
C VAL A 71 78.64 52.10 -105.61
N THR A 72 77.90 51.93 -106.71
CA THR A 72 76.96 50.84 -106.96
C THR A 72 77.67 49.52 -106.98
N ALA A 73 78.78 49.43 -107.71
CA ALA A 73 79.60 48.24 -107.80
C ALA A 73 80.26 47.95 -106.46
N ALA A 74 80.87 48.91 -105.75
CA ALA A 74 81.49 48.60 -104.44
C ALA A 74 80.46 48.10 -103.41
N MET A 75 79.27 48.71 -103.38
CA MET A 75 78.19 48.30 -102.46
C MET A 75 77.61 46.93 -102.84
N ILE A 76 77.36 46.71 -104.12
CA ILE A 76 76.88 45.42 -104.62
C ILE A 76 77.95 44.37 -104.45
N GLU A 77 79.22 44.67 -104.70
CA GLU A 77 80.32 43.71 -104.61
C GLU A 77 80.58 43.29 -103.17
N THR A 78 80.45 44.21 -102.19
CA THR A 78 80.53 43.88 -100.75
C THR A 78 79.35 43.04 -100.29
N ALA A 79 78.11 43.42 -100.64
CA ALA A 79 76.94 42.62 -100.29
C ALA A 79 76.93 41.26 -101.00
N VAL A 80 77.39 41.21 -102.24
CA VAL A 80 77.54 39.98 -103.01
C VAL A 80 78.66 39.12 -102.43
N GLU A 81 79.74 39.69 -101.90
CA GLU A 81 80.80 38.95 -101.19
C GLU A 81 80.31 38.32 -99.89
N GLU A 82 79.59 39.06 -99.03
CA GLU A 82 79.03 38.51 -97.78
C GLU A 82 77.95 37.46 -98.07
N LEU A 83 77.10 37.68 -99.08
CA LEU A 83 76.06 36.72 -99.47
C LEU A 83 76.70 35.48 -100.13
N LYS A 84 77.79 35.66 -100.89
CA LYS A 84 78.59 34.54 -101.43
C LYS A 84 79.29 33.75 -100.34
N LEU A 85 79.72 34.38 -99.25
CA LEU A 85 80.39 33.70 -98.13
C LEU A 85 79.39 32.91 -97.29
N PHE A 86 78.21 33.47 -97.01
CA PHE A 86 77.13 32.80 -96.26
C PHE A 86 76.50 31.66 -97.07
N ILE A 87 76.11 31.93 -98.32
CA ILE A 87 75.66 30.89 -99.26
C ILE A 87 76.79 29.88 -99.48
N GLY A 88 78.05 30.30 -99.52
CA GLY A 88 79.21 29.43 -99.62
C GLY A 88 79.34 28.46 -98.45
N ASN A 89 79.28 28.93 -97.21
CA ASN A 89 79.42 28.09 -96.01
C ASN A 89 78.22 27.17 -95.77
N ALA A 90 76.99 27.66 -95.93
CA ALA A 90 75.79 26.82 -95.86
C ALA A 90 75.77 25.78 -96.99
N MET A 91 76.25 26.14 -98.19
CA MET A 91 76.40 25.20 -99.30
C MET A 91 77.47 24.15 -99.01
N ILE A 92 78.58 24.51 -98.34
CA ILE A 92 79.66 23.58 -97.93
C ILE A 92 79.18 22.59 -96.86
N LEU A 93 78.47 23.03 -95.83
CA LEU A 93 77.98 22.14 -94.77
C LEU A 93 76.94 21.14 -95.28
N ALA A 94 75.98 21.61 -96.09
CA ALA A 94 75.00 20.74 -96.73
C ALA A 94 75.63 19.77 -97.76
N ILE A 95 76.81 20.08 -98.32
CA ILE A 95 77.57 19.12 -99.12
C ILE A 95 78.22 18.07 -98.22
N ALA A 96 78.78 18.46 -97.08
CA ALA A 96 79.44 17.54 -96.14
C ALA A 96 78.46 16.52 -95.53
N ASP A 97 77.27 16.95 -95.10
CA ASP A 97 76.25 16.05 -94.55
C ASP A 97 75.68 15.10 -95.62
N ALA A 98 75.46 15.61 -96.83
CA ALA A 98 75.04 14.78 -97.97
C ALA A 98 76.11 13.74 -98.34
N GLN A 99 77.40 14.10 -98.28
CA GLN A 99 78.51 13.18 -98.50
C GLN A 99 78.62 12.13 -97.38
N ALA A 100 78.40 12.51 -96.12
CA ALA A 100 78.42 11.57 -95.00
C ALA A 100 77.28 10.54 -95.09
N PHE A 101 76.10 10.97 -95.53
CA PHE A 101 74.99 10.08 -95.83
C PHE A 101 75.25 9.19 -97.05
N ASP A 102 75.77 9.74 -98.14
CA ASP A 102 76.12 8.93 -99.31
C ASP A 102 77.19 7.88 -98.95
N LEU A 103 78.13 8.21 -98.04
CA LEU A 103 79.12 7.28 -97.50
C LEU A 103 78.51 6.20 -96.59
N SER A 104 77.49 6.51 -95.79
CA SER A 104 76.83 5.49 -94.95
C SER A 104 76.06 4.47 -95.81
N ILE A 105 75.51 4.89 -96.96
CA ILE A 105 74.93 3.97 -97.94
C ILE A 105 76.01 3.12 -98.62
N ILE A 106 77.17 3.71 -98.97
CA ILE A 106 78.30 2.96 -99.55
C ILE A 106 78.84 1.91 -98.56
N ALA A 107 78.72 2.16 -97.25
CA ALA A 107 79.14 1.21 -96.22
C ALA A 107 78.17 0.05 -96.03
N LEU A 108 76.94 0.13 -96.54
CA LEU A 108 76.01 -0.99 -96.55
C LEU A 108 76.45 -2.04 -97.60
N PRO A 109 76.09 -3.31 -97.41
CA PRO A 109 76.32 -4.34 -98.42
C PRO A 109 75.69 -3.95 -99.76
N ALA A 110 76.26 -4.47 -100.85
CA ALA A 110 75.67 -4.29 -102.16
C ALA A 110 74.26 -4.90 -102.20
N ILE A 111 73.35 -4.33 -102.99
CA ILE A 111 71.94 -4.75 -103.03
C ILE A 111 71.72 -6.25 -103.28
N LEU A 112 72.60 -6.90 -104.04
CA LEU A 112 72.52 -8.35 -104.33
C LEU A 112 73.13 -9.24 -103.24
N GLU A 113 73.87 -8.66 -102.30
CA GLU A 113 74.50 -9.34 -101.17
C GLU A 113 73.75 -9.07 -99.85
N LEU A 114 72.66 -8.30 -99.91
CA LEU A 114 71.86 -7.92 -98.76
C LEU A 114 71.16 -9.15 -98.16
N THR A 115 71.21 -9.25 -96.84
CA THR A 115 70.52 -10.29 -96.07
C THR A 115 69.55 -9.66 -95.08
N LEU A 116 68.72 -10.49 -94.45
CA LEU A 116 67.82 -10.04 -93.38
C LEU A 116 68.58 -9.51 -92.15
N GLU A 117 69.83 -9.93 -91.93
CA GLU A 117 70.68 -9.40 -90.85
C GLU A 117 71.03 -7.92 -91.06
N ASP A 118 70.98 -7.45 -92.31
CA ASP A 118 71.26 -6.06 -92.68
C ASP A 118 70.03 -5.15 -92.57
N TYR A 119 68.85 -5.69 -92.27
CA TYR A 119 67.59 -4.95 -92.24
C TYR A 119 67.63 -3.77 -91.27
N GLU A 120 68.15 -3.99 -90.05
CA GLU A 120 68.31 -2.94 -89.05
C GLU A 120 69.31 -1.87 -89.49
N ALA A 121 70.41 -2.27 -90.14
CA ALA A 121 71.43 -1.34 -90.62
C ALA A 121 70.88 -0.44 -91.74
N VAL A 122 70.13 -1.01 -92.68
CA VAL A 122 69.45 -0.26 -93.76
C VAL A 122 68.40 0.69 -93.18
N SER A 123 67.58 0.23 -92.23
CA SER A 123 66.59 1.06 -91.54
C SER A 123 67.23 2.20 -90.73
N ALA A 124 68.37 1.94 -90.08
CA ALA A 124 69.14 2.97 -89.40
C ALA A 124 69.67 4.03 -90.38
N VAL A 125 70.12 3.64 -91.57
CA VAL A 125 70.54 4.59 -92.61
C VAL A 125 69.34 5.42 -93.12
N ARG A 126 68.14 4.85 -93.25
CA ARG A 126 66.91 5.63 -93.51
C ARG A 126 66.64 6.66 -92.43
N ALA A 127 66.80 6.30 -91.17
CA ALA A 127 66.63 7.26 -90.07
C ALA A 127 67.65 8.42 -90.19
N THR A 128 68.90 8.14 -90.59
CA THR A 128 69.88 9.20 -90.84
C THR A 128 69.51 10.08 -92.05
N TYR A 129 68.95 9.51 -93.11
CA TYR A 129 68.43 10.28 -94.25
C TYR A 129 67.34 11.25 -93.78
N GLU A 130 66.37 10.76 -93.02
CA GLU A 130 65.22 11.57 -92.62
C GLU A 130 65.61 12.76 -91.74
N ALA A 131 66.69 12.61 -90.96
CA ALA A 131 67.28 13.66 -90.15
C ALA A 131 68.03 14.75 -90.94
N LEU A 132 68.33 14.56 -92.23
CA LEU A 132 69.03 15.56 -93.05
C LEU A 132 68.19 16.81 -93.34
N THR A 133 68.85 17.96 -93.46
CA THR A 133 68.24 19.21 -93.93
C THR A 133 67.80 19.12 -95.41
N ILE A 134 66.85 19.95 -95.84
CA ILE A 134 66.30 19.91 -97.21
C ILE A 134 67.40 20.09 -98.28
N ASP A 135 68.32 21.01 -98.05
CA ASP A 135 69.43 21.27 -98.97
C ASP A 135 70.46 20.14 -98.97
N ALA A 136 70.68 19.46 -97.84
CA ALA A 136 71.50 18.25 -97.80
C ALA A 136 70.82 17.09 -98.54
N LYS A 137 69.52 16.83 -98.29
CA LYS A 137 68.72 15.82 -99.02
C LYS A 137 68.79 16.01 -100.53
N ARG A 138 68.65 17.25 -101.04
CA ARG A 138 68.76 17.58 -102.48
C ARG A 138 70.14 17.32 -103.09
N LYS A 139 71.19 17.29 -102.27
CA LYS A 139 72.56 17.04 -102.69
C LYS A 139 72.99 15.60 -102.50
N THR A 140 72.21 14.79 -101.78
CA THR A 140 72.46 13.34 -101.71
C THR A 140 72.36 12.76 -103.11
N THR A 141 73.34 11.95 -103.46
CA THR A 141 73.41 11.29 -104.76
C THR A 141 73.03 9.82 -104.68
N LYS A 142 72.91 9.28 -103.45
CA LYS A 142 72.69 7.85 -103.20
C LYS A 142 71.35 7.49 -102.59
N LEU A 143 70.43 8.44 -102.43
CA LEU A 143 69.07 8.15 -101.93
C LEU A 143 68.34 7.08 -102.74
N SER A 144 68.51 7.07 -104.07
CA SER A 144 67.95 6.02 -104.94
C SER A 144 68.47 4.63 -104.58
N ASP A 145 69.73 4.55 -104.16
CA ASP A 145 70.39 3.30 -103.81
C ASP A 145 69.85 2.81 -102.45
N LEU A 146 69.65 3.72 -101.48
CA LEU A 146 68.98 3.38 -100.22
C LEU A 146 67.53 2.93 -100.39
N VAL A 147 66.74 3.62 -101.23
CA VAL A 147 65.37 3.19 -101.56
C VAL A 147 65.37 1.80 -102.18
N SER A 148 66.37 1.49 -103.03
CA SER A 148 66.51 0.16 -103.63
C SER A 148 66.91 -0.89 -102.59
N LEU A 149 67.82 -0.57 -101.67
CA LEU A 149 68.21 -1.43 -100.55
C LEU A 149 67.02 -1.73 -99.61
N GLU A 150 66.21 -0.73 -99.29
CA GLU A 150 64.98 -0.92 -98.49
C GLU A 150 63.92 -1.75 -99.20
N GLY A 151 63.74 -1.51 -100.51
CA GLY A 151 62.87 -2.34 -101.33
C GLY A 151 63.32 -3.80 -101.32
N GLN A 152 64.62 -4.04 -101.38
CA GLN A 152 65.20 -5.39 -101.29
C GLN A 152 65.03 -5.98 -99.88
N CYS A 153 65.26 -5.21 -98.81
CA CYS A 153 65.01 -5.62 -97.43
C CYS A 153 63.54 -6.01 -97.19
N ASN A 154 62.60 -5.21 -97.67
CA ASN A 154 61.17 -5.49 -97.57
C ASN A 154 60.78 -6.72 -98.40
N THR A 155 61.40 -6.91 -99.57
CA THR A 155 61.22 -8.12 -100.38
C THR A 155 61.76 -9.35 -99.66
N LEU A 156 62.95 -9.29 -99.06
CA LEU A 156 63.53 -10.39 -98.28
C LEU A 156 62.70 -10.72 -97.03
N ALA A 157 62.20 -9.71 -96.32
CA ALA A 157 61.31 -9.88 -95.17
C ALA A 157 59.95 -10.50 -95.59
N ALA A 158 59.37 -10.02 -96.69
CA ALA A 158 58.16 -10.58 -97.26
C ALA A 158 58.35 -12.03 -97.74
N ASP A 159 59.44 -12.33 -98.46
CA ASP A 159 59.77 -13.66 -98.94
C ASP A 159 59.96 -14.64 -97.78
N ARG A 160 60.69 -14.22 -96.72
CA ARG A 160 60.89 -15.04 -95.52
C ARG A 160 59.60 -15.22 -94.73
N PHE A 161 58.75 -14.19 -94.63
CA PHE A 161 57.45 -14.31 -93.99
C PHE A 161 56.55 -15.29 -94.75
N VAL A 162 56.50 -15.20 -96.08
CA VAL A 162 55.75 -16.13 -96.93
C VAL A 162 56.28 -17.56 -96.80
N GLU A 163 57.59 -17.74 -96.73
CA GLU A 163 58.22 -19.04 -96.47
C GLU A 163 57.77 -19.62 -95.13
N LEU A 164 57.88 -18.86 -94.04
CA LEU A 164 57.48 -19.31 -92.70
C LEU A 164 55.96 -19.53 -92.59
N GLN A 165 55.17 -18.70 -93.27
CA GLN A 165 53.71 -18.82 -93.34
C GLN A 165 53.27 -20.06 -94.14
N SER A 166 54.05 -20.48 -95.15
CA SER A 166 53.78 -21.71 -95.92
C SER A 166 53.92 -22.98 -95.09
N GLU A 167 54.60 -22.91 -93.94
CA GLU A 167 54.67 -24.01 -92.98
C GLU A 167 53.43 -24.14 -92.09
N LEU A 168 52.52 -23.16 -92.14
CA LEU A 168 51.24 -23.20 -91.43
C LEU A 168 50.21 -23.96 -92.29
N PRO A 169 49.38 -24.83 -91.67
CA PRO A 169 48.36 -25.57 -92.41
C PRO A 169 47.28 -24.64 -92.96
N ASP A 170 46.65 -25.00 -94.08
CA ASP A 170 45.58 -24.22 -94.74
C ASP A 170 44.36 -23.97 -93.83
N ASN A 171 44.09 -24.92 -92.93
CA ASN A 171 43.08 -24.79 -91.88
C ASN A 171 43.58 -25.45 -90.59
N LEU A 172 43.00 -25.05 -89.47
CA LEU A 172 43.30 -25.64 -88.17
C LEU A 172 42.00 -26.12 -87.52
N PRO A 173 41.59 -27.39 -87.76
CA PRO A 173 40.35 -27.93 -87.22
C PRO A 173 40.45 -28.27 -85.72
N GLU A 174 41.66 -28.55 -85.23
CA GLU A 174 41.94 -28.90 -83.83
C GLU A 174 43.25 -28.26 -83.36
N LEU A 175 43.42 -28.10 -82.04
CA LEU A 175 44.62 -27.47 -81.51
C LEU A 175 45.82 -28.41 -81.62
N ILE A 176 46.84 -27.98 -82.35
CA ILE A 176 48.09 -28.72 -82.54
C ILE A 176 49.24 -27.88 -81.98
N GLU A 177 49.91 -28.39 -80.94
CA GLU A 177 50.97 -27.68 -80.21
C GLU A 177 52.08 -27.15 -81.14
N ALA A 178 52.51 -27.96 -82.12
CA ALA A 178 53.50 -27.54 -83.10
C ALA A 178 53.04 -26.33 -83.95
N VAL A 179 51.75 -26.22 -84.27
CA VAL A 179 51.18 -25.08 -85.01
C VAL A 179 51.12 -23.85 -84.12
N VAL A 180 50.75 -23.99 -82.84
CA VAL A 180 50.74 -22.89 -81.86
C VAL A 180 52.14 -22.26 -81.74
N ILE A 181 53.18 -23.09 -81.61
CA ILE A 181 54.58 -22.62 -81.52
C ILE A 181 54.97 -21.87 -82.80
N LYS A 182 54.64 -22.42 -83.98
CA LYS A 182 54.94 -21.76 -85.27
C LYS A 182 54.21 -20.43 -85.43
N VAL A 183 52.93 -20.36 -85.06
CA VAL A 183 52.13 -19.13 -85.08
C VAL A 183 52.71 -18.08 -84.14
N ALA A 184 53.14 -18.48 -82.93
CA ALA A 184 53.77 -17.57 -81.98
C ALA A 184 55.11 -17.03 -82.51
N ALA A 185 55.96 -17.89 -83.08
CA ALA A 185 57.22 -17.47 -83.70
C ALA A 185 56.99 -16.58 -84.93
N LEU A 186 55.97 -16.89 -85.75
CA LEU A 186 55.62 -16.06 -86.91
C LEU A 186 55.03 -14.72 -86.51
N ARG A 187 54.28 -14.65 -85.39
CA ARG A 187 53.82 -13.39 -84.79
C ARG A 187 55.01 -12.54 -84.36
N GLU A 188 55.99 -13.12 -83.68
CA GLU A 188 57.21 -12.42 -83.27
C GLU A 188 58.01 -11.90 -84.47
N PHE A 189 58.13 -12.71 -85.53
CA PHE A 189 58.75 -12.27 -86.80
C PHE A 189 57.98 -11.13 -87.46
N PHE A 190 56.65 -11.23 -87.52
CA PHE A 190 55.77 -10.20 -88.08
C PHE A 190 55.95 -8.86 -87.37
N ASP A 191 55.88 -8.87 -86.04
CA ASP A 191 55.98 -7.65 -85.22
C ASP A 191 57.39 -7.00 -85.33
N THR A 192 58.43 -7.78 -85.65
CA THR A 192 59.82 -7.30 -85.72
C THR A 192 60.22 -6.78 -87.11
N TYR A 193 59.87 -7.50 -88.18
CA TYR A 193 60.43 -7.26 -89.53
C TYR A 193 59.41 -6.79 -90.57
N MET A 194 58.10 -6.85 -90.29
CA MET A 194 57.04 -6.53 -91.27
C MET A 194 56.42 -5.14 -91.03
N LEU A 195 57.20 -4.06 -91.22
CA LEU A 195 56.72 -2.67 -91.17
C LEU A 195 56.04 -2.22 -92.48
N ASP A 196 55.40 -1.04 -92.51
CA ASP A 196 54.44 -0.54 -93.54
C ASP A 196 54.76 -0.82 -95.03
N GLY A 197 56.02 -1.00 -95.42
CA GLY A 197 56.39 -1.38 -96.79
C GLY A 197 56.50 -2.89 -97.08
N ALA A 198 56.80 -3.72 -96.08
CA ALA A 198 56.98 -5.17 -96.23
C ALA A 198 55.66 -5.94 -96.04
N ALA A 199 54.77 -5.47 -95.15
CA ALA A 199 53.46 -6.07 -94.94
C ALA A 199 52.53 -5.90 -96.15
N GLU A 200 52.68 -4.83 -96.94
CA GLU A 200 51.93 -4.65 -98.20
C GLU A 200 52.39 -5.62 -99.32
N LEU A 201 53.62 -6.13 -99.23
CA LEU A 201 54.19 -7.07 -100.19
C LEU A 201 53.83 -8.54 -99.90
N ALA A 202 53.45 -8.87 -98.67
CA ALA A 202 53.10 -10.23 -98.25
C ALA A 202 51.60 -10.36 -97.91
N ASP A 203 50.95 -11.43 -98.38
CA ASP A 203 49.56 -11.73 -98.00
C ASP A 203 49.47 -12.32 -96.59
N CYS A 204 49.16 -11.47 -95.61
CA CYS A 204 49.07 -11.86 -94.20
C CYS A 204 47.75 -12.56 -93.81
N SER A 205 46.81 -12.70 -94.76
CA SER A 205 45.45 -13.20 -94.48
C SER A 205 45.46 -14.61 -93.89
N HIS A 206 46.33 -15.48 -94.40
CA HIS A 206 46.44 -16.86 -93.94
C HIS A 206 47.00 -16.96 -92.49
N PHE A 207 48.02 -16.18 -92.16
CA PHE A 207 48.55 -16.12 -90.79
C PHE A 207 47.51 -15.63 -89.78
N ILE A 208 46.80 -14.53 -90.10
CA ILE A 208 45.76 -13.98 -89.22
C ILE A 208 44.61 -14.98 -89.01
N ALA A 209 44.21 -15.70 -90.06
CA ALA A 209 43.16 -16.71 -89.97
C ALA A 209 43.58 -17.87 -89.04
N ILE A 210 44.80 -18.37 -89.18
CA ILE A 210 45.33 -19.44 -88.31
C ILE A 210 45.56 -18.94 -86.88
N GLU A 211 46.04 -17.72 -86.68
CA GLU A 211 46.24 -17.13 -85.35
C GLU A 211 44.91 -16.99 -84.59
N ASN A 212 43.87 -16.49 -85.26
CA ASN A 212 42.54 -16.41 -84.68
C ASN A 212 41.95 -17.80 -84.39
N SER A 213 42.23 -18.79 -85.24
CA SER A 213 41.83 -20.18 -85.03
C SER A 213 42.56 -20.80 -83.83
N VAL A 214 43.86 -20.53 -83.66
CA VAL A 214 44.62 -20.96 -82.47
C VAL A 214 44.02 -20.34 -81.21
N LYS A 215 43.75 -19.02 -81.19
CA LYS A 215 43.16 -18.34 -80.04
C LYS A 215 41.79 -18.90 -79.66
N SER A 216 40.93 -19.16 -80.65
CA SER A 216 39.59 -19.71 -80.41
C SER A 216 39.64 -21.17 -79.91
N LEU A 217 40.52 -21.99 -80.48
CA LEU A 217 40.71 -23.38 -80.05
C LEU A 217 41.36 -23.50 -78.67
N GLN A 218 42.32 -22.63 -78.33
CA GLN A 218 42.91 -22.56 -76.98
C GLN A 218 41.85 -22.16 -75.94
N LYS A 219 40.99 -21.19 -76.28
CA LYS A 219 39.84 -20.83 -75.43
C LYS A 219 38.91 -22.04 -75.25
N ALA A 220 38.54 -22.72 -76.34
CA ALA A 220 37.67 -23.90 -76.29
C ALA A 220 38.27 -25.04 -75.44
N GLN A 221 39.58 -25.28 -75.54
CA GLN A 221 40.27 -26.26 -74.69
C GLN A 221 40.22 -25.85 -73.21
N SER A 222 40.55 -24.60 -72.88
CA SER A 222 40.49 -24.09 -71.50
C SER A 222 39.08 -24.16 -70.91
N ASP A 223 38.06 -23.84 -71.71
CA ASP A 223 36.64 -23.94 -71.34
C ASP A 223 36.26 -25.41 -71.08
N SER A 224 36.72 -26.35 -71.92
CA SER A 224 36.50 -27.80 -71.74
C SER A 224 37.20 -28.37 -70.49
N GLU A 225 38.44 -27.96 -70.21
CA GLU A 225 39.20 -28.41 -69.03
C GLU A 225 38.54 -27.90 -67.73
N SER A 226 38.08 -26.65 -67.73
CA SER A 226 37.39 -26.04 -66.59
C SER A 226 36.02 -26.70 -66.34
N ALA A 227 35.29 -27.04 -67.41
CA ALA A 227 34.04 -27.79 -67.31
C ALA A 227 34.26 -29.21 -66.74
N ALA A 228 35.30 -29.91 -67.20
CA ALA A 228 35.66 -31.24 -66.69
C ALA A 228 36.05 -31.23 -65.21
N ALA A 229 36.78 -30.20 -64.75
CA ALA A 229 37.08 -30.01 -63.34
C ALA A 229 35.82 -29.81 -62.49
N THR A 230 34.84 -29.07 -63.01
CA THR A 230 33.52 -28.89 -62.36
C THR A 230 32.74 -30.21 -62.33
N ASP A 231 32.72 -30.99 -63.42
CA ASP A 231 32.10 -32.32 -63.44
C ASP A 231 32.74 -33.28 -62.43
N ALA A 232 34.06 -33.20 -62.21
CA ALA A 232 34.75 -33.98 -61.20
C ALA A 232 34.33 -33.62 -59.77
N LEU A 233 34.07 -32.34 -59.48
CA LEU A 233 33.53 -31.91 -58.18
C LEU A 233 32.09 -32.40 -57.99
N ILE A 234 31.25 -32.33 -59.03
CA ILE A 234 29.88 -32.88 -58.99
C ILE A 234 29.90 -34.39 -58.71
N ALA A 235 30.88 -35.12 -59.25
CA ALA A 235 31.03 -36.56 -59.03
C ALA A 235 31.42 -36.95 -57.59
N LEU A 236 31.85 -36.00 -56.75
CA LEU A 236 32.10 -36.23 -55.33
C LEU A 236 30.82 -36.26 -54.49
N ILE A 237 29.70 -35.77 -55.02
CA ILE A 237 28.39 -35.83 -54.36
C ILE A 237 27.93 -37.29 -54.37
N SER A 238 27.59 -37.81 -53.19
CA SER A 238 27.16 -39.20 -53.03
C SER A 238 25.94 -39.52 -53.91
N GLU A 239 25.89 -40.73 -54.48
CA GLU A 239 24.74 -41.21 -55.26
C GLU A 239 23.44 -41.18 -54.45
N THR A 240 23.55 -41.48 -53.14
CA THR A 240 22.48 -41.23 -52.17
C THR A 240 22.82 -39.95 -51.40
N VAL A 241 22.21 -38.84 -51.80
CA VAL A 241 22.48 -37.52 -51.24
C VAL A 241 22.01 -37.45 -49.78
N THR A 242 22.90 -36.97 -48.92
CA THR A 242 22.69 -36.75 -47.48
C THR A 242 23.11 -35.33 -47.10
N LEU A 243 22.86 -34.93 -45.85
CA LEU A 243 23.36 -33.65 -45.33
C LEU A 243 24.89 -33.59 -45.20
N ALA A 244 25.60 -34.73 -45.26
CA ALA A 244 27.07 -34.72 -45.30
C ALA A 244 27.60 -34.20 -46.65
N ASP A 245 26.79 -34.29 -47.72
CA ASP A 245 27.14 -33.85 -49.07
C ASP A 245 26.95 -32.34 -49.28
N THR A 246 26.47 -31.60 -48.28
CA THR A 246 26.20 -30.15 -48.38
C THR A 246 27.43 -29.37 -48.83
N GLN A 247 28.61 -29.65 -48.28
CA GLN A 247 29.83 -28.96 -48.68
C GLN A 247 30.24 -29.31 -50.11
N ALA A 248 30.18 -30.58 -50.50
CA ALA A 248 30.52 -31.02 -51.85
C ALA A 248 29.62 -30.37 -52.91
N ALA A 249 28.31 -30.25 -52.63
CA ALA A 249 27.38 -29.55 -53.51
C ALA A 249 27.67 -28.04 -53.60
N GLN A 250 28.02 -27.40 -52.49
CA GLN A 250 28.42 -25.98 -52.47
C GLN A 250 29.69 -25.74 -53.28
N ASP A 251 30.74 -26.53 -53.06
CA ASP A 251 32.00 -26.42 -53.79
C ASP A 251 31.80 -26.60 -55.31
N ALA A 252 30.98 -27.59 -55.71
CA ALA A 252 30.61 -27.81 -57.10
C ALA A 252 29.81 -26.64 -57.70
N ARG A 253 28.89 -26.04 -56.92
CA ARG A 253 28.12 -24.85 -57.34
C ARG A 253 29.00 -23.63 -57.52
N GLU A 254 29.94 -23.38 -56.61
CA GLU A 254 30.90 -22.29 -56.71
C GLU A 254 31.80 -22.45 -57.95
N SER A 255 32.32 -23.65 -58.18
CA SER A 255 33.09 -23.98 -59.39
C SER A 255 32.28 -23.72 -60.66
N TYR A 256 31.03 -24.20 -60.73
CA TYR A 256 30.15 -23.97 -61.88
C TYR A 256 29.88 -22.49 -62.14
N GLN A 257 29.66 -21.69 -61.09
CA GLN A 257 29.39 -20.25 -61.24
C GLN A 257 30.58 -19.48 -61.81
N ALA A 258 31.80 -19.89 -61.46
CA ALA A 258 33.05 -19.29 -61.93
C ALA A 258 33.36 -19.57 -63.41
N LEU A 259 32.67 -20.52 -64.05
CA LEU A 259 32.85 -20.85 -65.46
C LEU A 259 32.33 -19.75 -66.41
N SER A 260 32.96 -19.65 -67.58
CA SER A 260 32.46 -18.89 -68.73
C SER A 260 31.12 -19.46 -69.24
N ASP A 261 30.36 -18.68 -70.01
CA ASP A 261 29.07 -19.13 -70.54
C ASP A 261 29.24 -20.31 -71.51
N GLU A 262 30.32 -20.34 -72.30
CA GLU A 262 30.63 -21.48 -73.17
C GLU A 262 31.05 -22.72 -72.37
N ALA A 263 31.86 -22.58 -71.31
CA ALA A 263 32.26 -23.70 -70.45
C ALA A 263 31.07 -24.30 -69.68
N LYS A 264 30.11 -23.49 -69.25
CA LYS A 264 28.89 -23.96 -68.55
C LYS A 264 28.05 -24.93 -69.38
N LEU A 265 28.06 -24.78 -70.72
CA LEU A 265 27.34 -25.67 -71.63
C LEU A 265 28.01 -27.05 -71.78
N LEU A 266 29.30 -27.15 -71.43
CA LEU A 266 30.08 -28.38 -71.51
C LEU A 266 29.98 -29.24 -70.24
N VAL A 267 29.48 -28.68 -69.13
CA VAL A 267 29.28 -29.41 -67.87
C VAL A 267 28.15 -30.42 -68.05
N SER A 268 28.49 -31.70 -68.04
CA SER A 268 27.57 -32.78 -68.36
C SER A 268 26.67 -33.18 -67.19
N ASN A 269 27.13 -33.01 -65.95
CA ASN A 269 26.43 -33.46 -64.74
C ASN A 269 25.69 -32.36 -63.98
N TYR A 270 25.42 -31.22 -64.62
CA TYR A 270 24.73 -30.08 -63.98
C TYR A 270 23.35 -30.45 -63.38
N ALA A 271 22.63 -31.35 -64.05
CA ALA A 271 21.34 -31.84 -63.55
C ALA A 271 21.47 -32.61 -62.22
N THR A 272 22.58 -33.34 -62.03
CA THR A 272 22.87 -34.07 -60.79
C THR A 272 23.10 -33.10 -59.63
N LEU A 273 23.85 -32.02 -59.85
CA LEU A 273 24.09 -30.98 -58.85
C LEU A 273 22.78 -30.33 -58.39
N THR A 274 21.93 -29.92 -59.34
CA THR A 274 20.65 -29.27 -59.02
C THR A 274 19.67 -30.21 -58.30
N ALA A 275 19.64 -31.49 -58.68
CA ALA A 275 18.88 -32.51 -57.98
C ALA A 275 19.39 -32.72 -56.54
N ALA A 276 20.71 -32.79 -56.35
CA ALA A 276 21.32 -32.94 -55.03
C ALA A 276 21.04 -31.75 -54.11
N GLU A 277 21.18 -30.51 -54.61
CA GLU A 277 20.83 -29.29 -53.87
C GLU A 277 19.37 -29.32 -53.40
N THR A 278 18.45 -29.71 -54.29
CA THR A 278 17.03 -29.84 -53.96
C THR A 278 16.80 -30.87 -52.83
N VAL A 279 17.48 -32.00 -52.88
CA VAL A 279 17.39 -33.03 -51.82
C VAL A 279 17.98 -32.52 -50.49
N ILE A 280 19.12 -31.82 -50.52
CA ILE A 280 19.74 -31.23 -49.33
C ILE A 280 18.81 -30.20 -48.68
N ASP A 281 18.18 -29.33 -49.47
CA ASP A 281 17.21 -28.34 -48.97
C ASP A 281 16.01 -29.03 -48.30
N GLN A 282 15.49 -30.10 -48.91
CA GLN A 282 14.40 -30.91 -48.34
C GLN A 282 14.81 -31.59 -47.04
N LEU A 283 15.98 -32.24 -47.00
CA LEU A 283 16.50 -32.89 -45.78
C LEU A 283 16.72 -31.87 -44.65
N THR A 284 17.22 -30.68 -44.98
CA THR A 284 17.40 -29.58 -44.03
C THR A 284 16.05 -29.13 -43.45
N ALA A 285 15.04 -28.98 -44.30
CA ALA A 285 13.67 -28.66 -43.87
C ALA A 285 13.07 -29.77 -42.97
N TYR A 286 13.31 -31.04 -43.30
CA TYR A 286 12.86 -32.17 -42.47
C TYR A 286 13.50 -32.19 -41.09
N VAL A 287 14.82 -31.98 -41.00
CA VAL A 287 15.53 -31.87 -39.72
C VAL A 287 15.01 -30.67 -38.91
N GLY A 288 14.80 -29.51 -39.55
CA GLY A 288 14.23 -28.33 -38.88
C GLY A 288 12.83 -28.58 -38.32
N ALA A 289 11.94 -29.18 -39.10
CA ALA A 289 10.58 -29.49 -38.65
C ALA A 289 10.55 -30.51 -37.51
N ALA A 290 11.43 -31.51 -37.53
CA ALA A 290 11.60 -32.47 -36.43
C ALA A 290 12.15 -31.81 -35.16
N ALA A 291 13.13 -30.90 -35.29
CA ALA A 291 13.69 -30.15 -34.17
C ALA A 291 12.65 -29.26 -33.47
N GLU A 292 11.71 -28.67 -34.21
CA GLU A 292 10.59 -27.94 -33.61
C GLU A 292 9.69 -28.85 -32.76
N PHE A 293 9.43 -30.07 -33.23
CA PHE A 293 8.69 -31.07 -32.44
C PHE A 293 9.47 -31.48 -31.19
N ASP A 294 10.75 -31.80 -31.32
CA ASP A 294 11.60 -32.21 -30.21
C ASP A 294 11.67 -31.11 -29.14
N ALA A 295 11.78 -29.84 -29.54
CA ALA A 295 11.74 -28.70 -28.63
C ALA A 295 10.41 -28.57 -27.87
N MET A 296 9.26 -28.88 -28.51
CA MET A 296 7.95 -28.89 -27.82
C MET A 296 7.89 -29.96 -26.73
N VAL A 297 8.45 -31.15 -26.98
CA VAL A 297 8.45 -32.26 -26.02
C VAL A 297 9.44 -32.01 -24.89
N GLN A 298 10.62 -31.46 -25.19
CA GLN A 298 11.63 -31.08 -24.18
C GLN A 298 11.16 -29.97 -23.24
N ALA A 299 10.18 -29.15 -23.67
CA ALA A 299 9.56 -28.14 -22.82
C ALA A 299 8.62 -28.73 -21.75
N PHE A 300 8.29 -30.03 -21.82
CA PHE A 300 7.47 -30.66 -20.80
C PHE A 300 8.16 -30.67 -19.43
N PRO A 301 7.41 -30.43 -18.34
CA PRO A 301 7.99 -30.52 -17.01
C PRO A 301 8.39 -31.96 -16.69
N VAL A 302 9.44 -32.12 -15.88
CA VAL A 302 9.93 -33.43 -15.41
C VAL A 302 8.80 -34.23 -14.74
N ASN A 303 7.92 -33.56 -13.98
CA ASN A 303 6.73 -34.17 -13.40
C ASN A 303 5.48 -33.70 -14.16
N ILE A 304 4.98 -34.55 -15.05
CA ILE A 304 3.76 -34.30 -15.82
C ILE A 304 2.56 -34.32 -14.88
N THR A 305 1.78 -33.24 -14.92
CA THR A 305 0.50 -33.11 -14.21
C THR A 305 -0.65 -33.02 -15.20
N TYR A 306 -1.90 -33.13 -14.73
CA TYR A 306 -3.06 -33.14 -15.63
C TYR A 306 -3.24 -31.82 -16.40
N SER A 307 -2.74 -30.69 -15.88
CA SER A 307 -2.78 -29.40 -16.59
C SER A 307 -1.95 -29.40 -17.88
N ASN A 308 -0.97 -30.31 -17.99
CA ASN A 308 -0.12 -30.44 -19.17
C ASN A 308 -0.80 -31.18 -20.34
N LYS A 309 -2.01 -31.73 -20.16
CA LYS A 309 -2.73 -32.53 -21.16
C LYS A 309 -2.75 -31.89 -22.55
N THR A 310 -3.13 -30.62 -22.64
CA THR A 310 -3.20 -29.90 -23.92
C THR A 310 -1.83 -29.73 -24.57
N ALA A 311 -0.77 -29.50 -23.81
CA ALA A 311 0.58 -29.40 -24.36
C ALA A 311 1.05 -30.73 -24.97
N VAL A 312 0.75 -31.84 -24.30
CA VAL A 312 1.04 -33.20 -24.78
C VAL A 312 0.24 -33.51 -26.06
N GLU A 313 -1.05 -33.20 -26.09
CA GLU A 313 -1.91 -33.36 -27.28
C GLU A 313 -1.45 -32.51 -28.47
N ASN A 314 -0.98 -31.28 -28.21
CA ASN A 314 -0.42 -30.39 -29.23
C ASN A 314 0.88 -30.96 -29.82
N ALA A 315 1.78 -31.51 -28.99
CA ALA A 315 3.00 -32.16 -29.47
C ALA A 315 2.69 -33.40 -30.32
N ARG A 316 1.69 -34.22 -29.94
CA ARG A 316 1.21 -35.32 -30.78
C ARG A 316 0.68 -34.84 -32.12
N THR A 317 -0.07 -33.74 -32.12
CA THR A 317 -0.59 -33.14 -33.35
C THR A 317 0.55 -32.66 -34.26
N LYS A 318 1.57 -31.99 -33.69
CA LYS A 318 2.77 -31.58 -34.42
C LYS A 318 3.50 -32.78 -35.02
N TYR A 319 3.75 -33.83 -34.22
CA TYR A 319 4.38 -35.06 -34.72
C TYR A 319 3.57 -35.69 -35.86
N ASN A 320 2.25 -35.79 -35.72
CA ASN A 320 1.39 -36.39 -36.74
C ASN A 320 1.42 -35.59 -38.06
N SER A 321 1.58 -34.27 -37.98
CA SER A 321 1.71 -33.38 -39.15
C SER A 321 3.06 -33.48 -39.87
N LEU A 322 4.09 -34.07 -39.25
CA LEU A 322 5.40 -34.25 -39.90
C LEU A 322 5.28 -35.23 -41.08
N PRO A 323 5.94 -34.94 -42.21
CA PRO A 323 6.17 -35.91 -43.28
C PRO A 323 6.81 -37.19 -42.76
N THR A 324 6.56 -38.32 -43.43
CA THR A 324 7.09 -39.64 -43.01
C THR A 324 8.61 -39.63 -42.94
N GLU A 325 9.24 -38.97 -43.91
CA GLU A 325 10.67 -38.77 -44.05
C GLU A 325 11.24 -37.85 -42.96
N ALA A 326 10.45 -36.91 -42.43
CA ALA A 326 10.87 -36.04 -41.33
C ALA A 326 10.76 -36.71 -39.95
N LYS A 327 9.81 -37.64 -39.78
CA LYS A 327 9.59 -38.36 -38.51
C LYS A 327 10.80 -39.16 -38.04
N VAL A 328 11.65 -39.62 -38.95
CA VAL A 328 12.88 -40.36 -38.58
C VAL A 328 13.89 -39.50 -37.83
N PHE A 329 13.83 -38.17 -37.99
CA PHE A 329 14.69 -37.21 -37.29
C PHE A 329 14.11 -36.74 -35.95
N ALA A 330 12.86 -37.10 -35.61
CA ALA A 330 12.21 -36.71 -34.36
C ALA A 330 12.67 -37.61 -33.21
N THR A 331 13.62 -37.12 -32.42
CA THR A 331 14.30 -37.92 -31.39
C THR A 331 13.49 -38.07 -30.11
N GLU A 332 12.54 -37.18 -29.83
CA GLU A 332 11.77 -37.14 -28.57
C GLU A 332 10.43 -37.90 -28.63
N TYR A 333 10.21 -38.72 -29.67
CA TYR A 333 8.98 -39.50 -29.81
C TYR A 333 8.70 -40.42 -28.61
N ALA A 334 9.73 -41.05 -28.06
CA ALA A 334 9.60 -41.92 -26.89
C ALA A 334 9.18 -41.13 -25.63
N SER A 335 9.76 -39.94 -25.44
CA SER A 335 9.40 -39.02 -24.36
C SER A 335 7.94 -38.57 -24.46
N LEU A 336 7.47 -38.26 -25.68
CA LEU A 336 6.05 -37.98 -25.93
C LEU A 336 5.15 -39.15 -25.51
N ALA A 337 5.50 -40.38 -25.92
CA ALA A 337 4.71 -41.57 -25.59
C ALA A 337 4.60 -41.81 -24.06
N LEU A 338 5.67 -41.56 -23.31
CA LEU A 338 5.66 -41.61 -21.85
C LEU A 338 4.76 -40.52 -21.24
N ALA A 339 4.85 -39.29 -21.75
CA ALA A 339 4.01 -38.19 -21.30
C ALA A 339 2.51 -38.47 -21.57
N GLU A 340 2.18 -39.04 -22.72
CA GLU A 340 0.82 -39.46 -23.05
C GLU A 340 0.30 -40.57 -22.14
N ALA A 341 1.11 -41.60 -21.88
CA ALA A 341 0.77 -42.66 -20.94
C ALA A 341 0.46 -42.06 -19.55
N ARG A 342 1.29 -41.13 -19.08
CA ARG A 342 1.08 -40.44 -17.81
C ARG A 342 -0.20 -39.58 -17.80
N ILE A 343 -0.50 -38.87 -18.88
CA ILE A 343 -1.76 -38.11 -19.01
C ILE A 343 -2.98 -39.05 -19.02
N ALA A 344 -2.88 -40.23 -19.64
CA ALA A 344 -3.94 -41.23 -19.62
C ALA A 344 -4.19 -41.75 -18.20
N GLU A 345 -3.14 -42.10 -17.46
CA GLU A 345 -3.23 -42.48 -16.04
C GLU A 345 -3.90 -41.38 -15.19
N LEU A 346 -3.45 -40.13 -15.35
CA LEU A 346 -4.01 -38.98 -14.63
C LEU A 346 -5.48 -38.71 -15.01
N THR A 347 -5.86 -39.00 -16.25
CA THR A 347 -7.27 -38.91 -16.71
C THR A 347 -8.14 -39.93 -15.99
N VAL A 348 -7.66 -41.17 -15.85
CA VAL A 348 -8.36 -42.21 -15.07
C VAL A 348 -8.42 -41.84 -13.59
N ALA A 349 -7.29 -41.43 -13.00
CA ALA A 349 -7.23 -41.00 -11.61
C ALA A 349 -8.20 -39.84 -11.31
N LYS A 350 -8.31 -38.88 -12.22
CA LYS A 350 -9.28 -37.78 -12.13
C LYS A 350 -10.72 -38.28 -12.19
N ALA A 351 -11.05 -39.20 -13.09
CA ALA A 351 -12.40 -39.76 -13.18
C ALA A 351 -12.83 -40.47 -11.89
N ILE A 352 -11.97 -41.33 -11.34
CA ILE A 352 -12.22 -42.04 -10.08
C ILE A 352 -12.38 -41.04 -8.92
N ALA A 353 -11.55 -39.99 -8.88
CA ALA A 353 -11.66 -38.96 -7.86
C ALA A 353 -12.99 -38.19 -7.93
N GLU A 354 -13.53 -37.92 -9.11
CA GLU A 354 -14.83 -37.25 -9.26
C GLU A 354 -15.99 -38.10 -8.72
N GLU A 355 -15.93 -39.43 -8.83
CA GLU A 355 -16.94 -40.32 -8.22
C GLU A 355 -16.93 -40.23 -6.68
N VAL A 356 -15.74 -40.25 -6.08
CA VAL A 356 -15.58 -40.08 -4.63
C VAL A 356 -16.00 -38.67 -4.20
N LYS A 357 -15.63 -37.62 -4.94
CA LYS A 357 -16.08 -36.24 -4.68
C LYS A 357 -17.60 -36.13 -4.71
N ALA A 358 -18.26 -36.76 -5.68
CA ALA A 358 -19.71 -36.76 -5.79
C ALA A 358 -20.34 -37.45 -4.58
N SER A 359 -19.79 -38.57 -4.14
CA SER A 359 -20.26 -39.29 -2.95
C SER A 359 -20.10 -38.44 -1.68
N ILE A 360 -18.95 -37.80 -1.49
CA ILE A 360 -18.69 -36.86 -0.39
C ILE A 360 -19.68 -35.68 -0.44
N ALA A 361 -20.00 -35.16 -1.63
CA ALA A 361 -20.92 -34.03 -1.77
C ALA A 361 -22.36 -34.34 -1.30
N THR A 362 -22.72 -35.62 -1.16
CA THR A 362 -24.03 -36.02 -0.61
C THR A 362 -24.11 -35.91 0.92
N LEU A 363 -22.98 -35.65 1.61
CA LEU A 363 -22.88 -35.54 3.07
C LEU A 363 -23.37 -34.17 3.57
N VAL A 364 -24.63 -33.85 3.25
CA VAL A 364 -25.32 -32.63 3.70
C VAL A 364 -26.23 -32.99 4.87
N ASN A 365 -26.29 -32.14 5.89
CA ASN A 365 -27.13 -32.33 7.08
C ASN A 365 -26.96 -33.71 7.72
N VAL A 366 -25.71 -34.05 8.07
CA VAL A 366 -25.32 -35.36 8.58
C VAL A 366 -26.10 -35.72 9.85
N THR A 367 -26.82 -36.85 9.80
CA THR A 367 -27.52 -37.51 10.91
C THR A 367 -26.97 -38.91 11.13
N LEU A 368 -27.36 -39.61 12.21
CA LEU A 368 -26.87 -40.97 12.50
C LEU A 368 -27.15 -41.99 11.39
N VAL A 369 -28.17 -41.78 10.55
CA VAL A 369 -28.45 -42.66 9.39
C VAL A 369 -27.29 -42.68 8.38
N PHE A 370 -26.41 -41.68 8.42
CA PHE A 370 -25.32 -41.53 7.47
C PHE A 370 -24.06 -42.32 7.87
N GLU A 371 -24.02 -42.93 9.06
CA GLU A 371 -22.85 -43.60 9.62
C GLU A 371 -22.22 -44.60 8.64
N ASN A 372 -22.97 -45.62 8.21
CA ASN A 372 -22.49 -46.61 7.23
C ASN A 372 -22.04 -45.97 5.91
N ARG A 373 -22.73 -44.92 5.46
CA ARG A 373 -22.41 -44.25 4.19
C ARG A 373 -21.10 -43.47 4.30
N ILE A 374 -20.84 -42.83 5.43
CA ILE A 374 -19.60 -42.10 5.70
C ILE A 374 -18.43 -43.09 5.76
N GLU A 375 -18.61 -44.23 6.44
CA GLU A 375 -17.62 -45.30 6.47
C GLU A 375 -17.32 -45.84 5.07
N GLU A 376 -18.34 -46.10 4.25
CA GLU A 376 -18.16 -46.55 2.87
C GLU A 376 -17.38 -45.52 2.03
N ILE A 377 -17.74 -44.24 2.14
CA ILE A 377 -17.04 -43.15 1.44
C ILE A 377 -15.58 -43.06 1.91
N ARG A 378 -15.32 -43.23 3.21
CA ARG A 378 -13.97 -43.28 3.78
C ARG A 378 -13.15 -44.41 3.18
N VAL A 379 -13.69 -45.62 3.13
CA VAL A 379 -13.02 -46.77 2.51
C VAL A 379 -12.71 -46.50 1.04
N ASN A 380 -13.68 -45.98 0.28
CA ASN A 380 -13.49 -45.64 -1.12
C ASN A 380 -12.43 -44.56 -1.33
N TYR A 381 -12.39 -43.54 -0.46
CA TYR A 381 -11.35 -42.51 -0.48
C TYR A 381 -9.97 -43.10 -0.15
N ASP A 382 -9.88 -43.98 0.85
CA ASP A 382 -8.60 -44.54 1.29
C ASP A 382 -7.96 -45.46 0.25
N LEU A 383 -8.78 -46.16 -0.53
CA LEU A 383 -8.38 -46.98 -1.69
C LEU A 383 -7.81 -46.16 -2.86
N LEU A 384 -8.03 -44.83 -2.90
CA LEU A 384 -7.49 -43.99 -3.96
C LEU A 384 -5.96 -43.91 -3.90
N GLY A 385 -5.33 -43.97 -5.07
CA GLY A 385 -3.91 -43.63 -5.24
C GLY A 385 -3.63 -42.13 -5.00
N ALA A 386 -2.35 -41.78 -4.84
CA ALA A 386 -1.93 -40.41 -4.50
C ALA A 386 -2.45 -39.35 -5.49
N ASP A 387 -2.38 -39.62 -6.80
CA ASP A 387 -2.86 -38.71 -7.84
C ASP A 387 -4.38 -38.50 -7.74
N ALA A 388 -5.16 -39.58 -7.58
CA ALA A 388 -6.61 -39.50 -7.44
C ALA A 388 -7.00 -38.73 -6.17
N LYS A 389 -6.35 -39.00 -5.03
CA LYS A 389 -6.56 -38.23 -3.78
C LYS A 389 -6.33 -36.74 -3.97
N SER A 390 -5.33 -36.35 -4.76
CA SER A 390 -5.03 -34.93 -5.02
C SER A 390 -6.16 -34.19 -5.77
N PHE A 391 -6.98 -34.91 -6.53
CA PHE A 391 -8.15 -34.35 -7.20
C PHE A 391 -9.38 -34.23 -6.31
N VAL A 392 -9.44 -34.94 -5.17
CA VAL A 392 -10.58 -34.88 -4.22
C VAL A 392 -10.50 -33.63 -3.35
N THR A 393 -10.97 -32.51 -3.90
CA THR A 393 -10.86 -31.19 -3.26
C THR A 393 -11.82 -30.95 -2.09
N ASN A 394 -12.86 -31.76 -1.92
CA ASN A 394 -13.89 -31.61 -0.88
C ASN A 394 -13.70 -32.58 0.31
N TYR A 395 -12.51 -33.14 0.48
CA TYR A 395 -12.18 -34.10 1.54
C TYR A 395 -12.52 -33.60 2.96
N SER A 396 -12.45 -32.30 3.22
CA SER A 396 -12.81 -31.71 4.52
C SER A 396 -14.27 -31.96 4.93
N LEU A 397 -15.18 -32.14 3.96
CA LEU A 397 -16.58 -32.48 4.23
C LEU A 397 -16.72 -33.89 4.80
N LEU A 398 -15.91 -34.84 4.33
CA LEU A 398 -15.89 -36.21 4.86
C LEU A 398 -15.44 -36.22 6.32
N THR A 399 -14.32 -35.55 6.62
CA THR A 399 -13.81 -35.46 8.01
C THR A 399 -14.77 -34.70 8.93
N GLY A 400 -15.44 -33.66 8.42
CA GLY A 400 -16.48 -32.95 9.16
C GLY A 400 -17.68 -33.83 9.46
N ALA A 401 -18.11 -34.65 8.48
CA ALA A 401 -19.20 -35.60 8.64
C ALA A 401 -18.88 -36.69 9.68
N GLU A 402 -17.68 -37.24 9.68
CA GLU A 402 -17.21 -38.21 10.69
C GLU A 402 -17.24 -37.62 12.10
N THR A 403 -16.75 -36.39 12.25
CA THR A 403 -16.79 -35.68 13.53
C THR A 403 -18.24 -35.45 13.98
N ARG A 404 -19.15 -35.10 13.06
CA ARG A 404 -20.57 -34.91 13.37
C ARG A 404 -21.24 -36.21 13.81
N ILE A 405 -20.95 -37.34 13.17
CA ILE A 405 -21.44 -38.66 13.60
C ILE A 405 -20.94 -38.99 15.01
N ALA A 406 -19.67 -38.76 15.31
CA ALA A 406 -19.12 -39.00 16.65
C ALA A 406 -19.85 -38.17 17.72
N VAL A 407 -20.14 -36.88 17.44
CA VAL A 407 -20.93 -36.01 18.33
C VAL A 407 -22.36 -36.55 18.51
N LEU A 408 -23.02 -36.95 17.43
CA LEU A 408 -24.37 -37.49 17.49
C LEU A 408 -24.44 -38.83 18.26
N ASN A 409 -23.43 -39.69 18.11
CA ASN A 409 -23.33 -40.94 18.86
C ASN A 409 -23.13 -40.67 20.36
N ALA A 410 -22.30 -39.70 20.73
CA ALA A 410 -22.16 -39.28 22.13
C ALA A 410 -23.48 -38.68 22.68
N ALA A 411 -24.13 -37.79 21.91
CA ALA A 411 -25.40 -37.19 22.28
C ALA A 411 -26.51 -38.23 22.47
N LYS A 412 -26.54 -39.26 21.61
CA LYS A 412 -27.47 -40.39 21.74
C LYS A 412 -27.28 -41.12 23.06
N VAL A 413 -26.03 -41.44 23.44
CA VAL A 413 -25.76 -42.12 24.72
C VAL A 413 -26.24 -41.28 25.91
N THR A 414 -25.92 -39.98 25.93
CA THR A 414 -26.37 -39.09 27.01
C THR A 414 -27.89 -38.96 27.04
N GLY A 415 -28.53 -38.75 25.89
CA GLY A 415 -29.98 -38.59 25.77
C GLY A 415 -30.75 -39.86 26.16
N GLU A 416 -30.30 -41.04 25.71
CA GLU A 416 -30.91 -42.33 26.09
C GLU A 416 -30.71 -42.65 27.57
N ALA A 417 -29.56 -42.28 28.16
CA ALA A 417 -29.35 -42.42 29.60
C ALA A 417 -30.28 -41.49 30.39
N PHE A 418 -30.50 -40.26 29.91
CA PHE A 418 -31.43 -39.32 30.52
C PHE A 418 -32.89 -39.78 30.39
N GLU A 419 -33.26 -40.35 29.24
CA GLU A 419 -34.59 -40.93 29.00
C GLU A 419 -34.93 -41.99 30.05
N LEU A 420 -33.98 -42.86 30.43
CA LEU A 420 -34.18 -43.83 31.50
C LEU A 420 -34.50 -43.16 32.85
N ARG A 421 -33.80 -42.07 33.19
CA ARG A 421 -34.09 -41.30 34.42
C ARG A 421 -35.48 -40.67 34.40
N ILE A 422 -35.96 -40.21 33.24
CA ILE A 422 -37.34 -39.72 33.10
C ILE A 422 -38.35 -40.85 33.32
N LEU A 423 -38.09 -42.04 32.77
CA LEU A 423 -38.99 -43.19 32.88
C LEU A 423 -39.11 -43.71 34.34
N GLU A 424 -38.19 -43.34 35.22
CA GLU A 424 -38.26 -43.65 36.66
C GLU A 424 -39.14 -42.67 37.46
N LEU A 425 -39.42 -41.46 36.93
CA LEU A 425 -40.21 -40.45 37.65
C LEU A 425 -41.59 -40.91 38.10
N PRO A 426 -42.37 -41.67 37.30
CA PRO A 426 -43.66 -42.20 37.77
C PRO A 426 -43.52 -43.08 39.01
N SER A 427 -42.44 -43.86 39.12
CA SER A 427 -42.19 -44.68 40.31
C SER A 427 -41.80 -43.83 41.52
N VAL A 428 -41.12 -42.70 41.30
CA VAL A 428 -40.85 -41.71 42.37
C VAL A 428 -42.15 -41.12 42.88
N VAL A 429 -43.06 -40.74 41.97
CA VAL A 429 -44.38 -40.21 42.32
C VAL A 429 -45.24 -41.23 43.05
N ASP A 430 -45.32 -42.47 42.55
CA ASP A 430 -46.09 -43.56 43.18
C ASP A 430 -45.53 -43.95 44.57
N GLY A 431 -44.24 -43.73 44.79
CA GLY A 431 -43.54 -44.03 46.03
C GLY A 431 -43.61 -42.94 47.11
N ILE A 432 -44.29 -41.81 46.84
CA ILE A 432 -44.42 -40.72 47.82
C ILE A 432 -45.28 -41.20 49.00
N ASP A 433 -44.68 -41.30 50.18
CA ASP A 433 -45.40 -41.34 51.44
C ASP A 433 -45.96 -39.94 51.72
N THR A 434 -47.29 -39.78 51.60
CA THR A 434 -47.97 -38.50 51.79
C THR A 434 -48.09 -38.10 53.25
N ASP A 435 -47.86 -39.02 54.19
CA ASP A 435 -47.88 -38.73 55.63
C ASP A 435 -46.51 -38.23 56.13
N ASP A 436 -45.44 -38.41 55.34
CA ASP A 436 -44.10 -37.90 55.61
C ASP A 436 -43.77 -36.66 54.76
N ASP A 437 -43.75 -35.49 55.42
CA ASP A 437 -43.40 -34.20 54.81
C ASP A 437 -42.05 -34.22 54.08
N ALA A 438 -41.07 -34.94 54.64
CA ALA A 438 -39.75 -35.04 54.03
C ALA A 438 -39.80 -35.85 52.72
N SER A 439 -40.59 -36.93 52.69
CA SER A 439 -40.83 -37.75 51.50
C SER A 439 -41.41 -36.91 50.35
N VAL A 440 -42.47 -36.15 50.62
CA VAL A 440 -43.14 -35.29 49.64
C VAL A 440 -42.19 -34.23 49.06
N HIS A 441 -41.50 -33.47 49.92
CA HIS A 441 -40.61 -32.40 49.48
C HIS A 441 -39.32 -32.91 48.82
N ASN A 442 -38.81 -34.08 49.22
CA ASN A 442 -37.66 -34.71 48.57
C ASN A 442 -38.02 -35.14 47.14
N ALA A 443 -39.19 -35.75 46.93
CA ALA A 443 -39.66 -36.13 45.60
C ALA A 443 -39.82 -34.90 44.70
N GLY A 444 -40.41 -33.81 45.21
CA GLY A 444 -40.54 -32.55 44.48
C GLY A 444 -39.19 -31.98 44.04
N ARG A 445 -38.21 -31.93 44.95
CA ARG A 445 -36.85 -31.49 44.61
C ARG A 445 -36.20 -32.37 43.54
N PHE A 446 -36.31 -33.68 43.65
CA PHE A 446 -35.73 -34.61 42.68
C PHE A 446 -36.32 -34.43 41.28
N ILE A 447 -37.65 -34.32 41.18
CA ILE A 447 -38.33 -34.11 39.88
C ILE A 447 -37.95 -32.74 39.29
N ASN A 448 -37.87 -31.68 40.11
CA ASN A 448 -37.42 -30.37 39.64
C ASN A 448 -35.95 -30.38 39.19
N GLU A 449 -35.07 -31.09 39.90
CA GLU A 449 -33.67 -31.29 39.48
C GLU A 449 -33.59 -31.99 38.12
N VAL A 450 -34.43 -33.02 37.88
CA VAL A 450 -34.53 -33.69 36.57
C VAL A 450 -35.00 -32.70 35.50
N TYR A 451 -35.98 -31.84 35.80
CA TYR A 451 -36.41 -30.80 34.86
C TYR A 451 -35.31 -29.78 34.55
N GLU A 452 -34.55 -29.33 35.55
CA GLU A 452 -33.42 -28.41 35.38
C GLU A 452 -32.29 -29.06 34.56
N ASP A 453 -31.96 -30.32 34.85
CA ASP A 453 -30.95 -31.09 34.10
C ASP A 453 -31.35 -31.28 32.64
N TYR A 454 -32.62 -31.55 32.35
CA TYR A 454 -33.14 -31.60 30.98
C TYR A 454 -32.88 -30.28 30.25
N ASN A 455 -33.10 -29.14 30.91
CA ASN A 455 -32.91 -27.83 30.31
C ASN A 455 -31.44 -27.56 29.95
N LEU A 456 -30.49 -28.15 30.68
CA LEU A 456 -29.05 -28.07 30.42
C LEU A 456 -28.58 -28.93 29.23
N LEU A 457 -29.37 -29.93 28.80
CA LEU A 457 -29.03 -30.76 27.63
C LEU A 457 -28.95 -29.92 26.34
N THR A 458 -28.01 -30.30 25.47
CA THR A 458 -27.87 -29.73 24.14
C THR A 458 -29.04 -30.13 23.23
N ALA A 459 -29.22 -29.41 22.10
CA ALA A 459 -30.29 -29.71 21.15
C ALA A 459 -30.19 -31.14 20.57
N ASP A 460 -28.98 -31.63 20.33
CA ASP A 460 -28.76 -32.99 19.81
C ASP A 460 -29.11 -34.04 20.88
N GLU A 461 -28.70 -33.83 22.14
CA GLU A 461 -29.05 -34.74 23.25
C GLU A 461 -30.56 -34.78 23.50
N LYS A 462 -31.22 -33.61 23.52
CA LYS A 462 -32.68 -33.49 23.67
C LYS A 462 -33.44 -34.22 22.56
N SER A 463 -32.88 -34.31 21.35
CA SER A 463 -33.54 -35.01 20.24
C SER A 463 -33.70 -36.52 20.48
N PHE A 464 -32.92 -37.09 21.41
CA PHE A 464 -33.01 -38.49 21.83
C PHE A 464 -33.85 -38.69 23.11
N VAL A 465 -34.32 -37.61 23.73
CA VAL A 465 -35.22 -37.66 24.89
C VAL A 465 -36.66 -37.57 24.37
N THR A 466 -37.39 -38.68 24.45
CA THR A 466 -38.73 -38.81 23.86
C THR A 466 -39.85 -38.69 24.88
N SER A 467 -39.55 -38.85 26.16
CA SER A 467 -40.54 -38.91 27.23
C SER A 467 -40.66 -37.63 28.05
N TYR A 468 -40.25 -36.48 27.53
CA TYR A 468 -40.30 -35.19 28.25
C TYR A 468 -41.67 -34.87 28.91
N ALA A 469 -42.78 -35.28 28.28
CA ALA A 469 -44.13 -35.12 28.84
C ALA A 469 -44.31 -35.77 30.23
N ILE A 470 -43.52 -36.81 30.55
CA ILE A 470 -43.52 -37.44 31.88
C ILE A 470 -43.01 -36.46 32.94
N ILE A 471 -41.99 -35.64 32.64
CA ILE A 471 -41.49 -34.62 33.57
C ILE A 471 -42.61 -33.63 33.92
N GLU A 472 -43.29 -33.09 32.90
CA GLU A 472 -44.38 -32.13 33.10
C GLU A 472 -45.54 -32.72 33.91
N SER A 473 -45.92 -33.97 33.59
CA SER A 473 -46.96 -34.65 34.36
C SER A 473 -46.55 -34.94 35.80
N SER A 474 -45.28 -35.31 36.04
CA SER A 474 -44.77 -35.62 37.38
C SER A 474 -44.64 -34.36 38.23
N LEU A 475 -44.21 -33.23 37.64
CA LEU A 475 -44.19 -31.91 38.29
C LEU A 475 -45.61 -31.50 38.71
N ALA A 476 -46.59 -31.57 37.81
CA ALA A 476 -47.97 -31.19 38.12
C ALA A 476 -48.57 -32.05 39.26
N ILE A 477 -48.25 -33.35 39.27
CA ILE A 477 -48.71 -34.25 40.34
C ILE A 477 -48.03 -33.90 41.67
N VAL A 478 -46.69 -33.75 41.69
CA VAL A 478 -45.97 -33.48 42.95
C VAL A 478 -46.31 -32.10 43.51
N ASP A 479 -46.52 -31.09 42.68
CA ASP A 479 -46.98 -29.76 43.12
C ASP A 479 -48.35 -29.84 43.81
N THR A 480 -49.25 -30.69 43.30
CA THR A 480 -50.56 -30.94 43.93
C THR A 480 -50.41 -31.64 45.27
N ILE A 481 -49.50 -32.62 45.37
CA ILE A 481 -49.23 -33.36 46.62
C ILE A 481 -48.58 -32.44 47.66
N ILE A 482 -47.57 -31.64 47.28
CA ILE A 482 -46.92 -30.66 48.15
C ILE A 482 -47.96 -29.66 48.68
N ALA A 483 -48.80 -29.10 47.79
CA ALA A 483 -49.81 -28.15 48.22
C ALA A 483 -50.79 -28.75 49.24
N ALA A 484 -51.15 -30.02 49.09
CA ALA A 484 -51.99 -30.73 50.04
C ALA A 484 -51.28 -31.02 51.36
N ALA A 485 -50.00 -31.43 51.33
CA ALA A 485 -49.19 -31.70 52.52
C ALA A 485 -48.94 -30.44 53.36
N ASP A 486 -48.54 -29.33 52.70
CA ASP A 486 -48.34 -28.03 53.34
C ASP A 486 -49.62 -27.53 54.01
N ALA A 487 -50.75 -27.64 53.32
CA ALA A 487 -52.05 -27.30 53.88
C ALA A 487 -52.41 -28.19 55.08
N ALA A 488 -52.17 -29.51 54.99
CA ALA A 488 -52.43 -30.45 56.08
C ALA A 488 -51.59 -30.14 57.33
N PHE A 489 -50.32 -29.77 57.16
CA PHE A 489 -49.45 -29.34 58.25
C PHE A 489 -50.01 -28.10 58.97
N VAL A 490 -50.43 -27.07 58.23
CA VAL A 490 -51.03 -25.86 58.82
C VAL A 490 -52.39 -26.13 59.44
N ILE A 491 -53.21 -27.00 58.84
CA ILE A 491 -54.46 -27.49 59.43
C ILE A 491 -54.17 -28.11 60.81
N GLY A 492 -53.12 -28.93 60.94
CA GLY A 492 -52.68 -29.52 62.20
C GLY A 492 -52.26 -28.48 63.24
N ILE A 493 -51.51 -27.44 62.85
CA ILE A 493 -51.17 -26.32 63.74
C ILE A 493 -52.44 -25.63 64.27
N PHE A 494 -53.41 -25.38 63.38
CA PHE A 494 -54.67 -24.76 63.77
C PHE A 494 -55.52 -25.67 64.65
N GLU A 495 -55.43 -26.98 64.49
CA GLU A 495 -56.08 -27.93 65.38
C GLU A 495 -55.49 -27.95 66.78
N GLY A 496 -54.19 -27.70 66.91
CA GLY A 496 -53.49 -27.55 68.18
C GLY A 496 -53.73 -26.23 68.91
N LEU A 497 -54.41 -25.25 68.31
CA LEU A 497 -54.81 -24.03 69.00
C LEU A 497 -55.91 -24.33 70.03
N ASP A 498 -55.67 -23.95 71.29
CA ASP A 498 -56.63 -24.14 72.36
C ASP A 498 -57.93 -23.37 72.11
N ALA A 499 -59.05 -23.99 72.50
CA ALA A 499 -60.37 -23.35 72.39
C ALA A 499 -60.50 -22.12 73.32
N VAL A 500 -59.68 -22.05 74.37
CA VAL A 500 -59.61 -20.93 75.31
C VAL A 500 -58.19 -20.39 75.27
N ILE A 501 -58.02 -19.22 74.68
CA ILE A 501 -56.72 -18.54 74.58
C ILE A 501 -56.41 -17.81 75.88
N THR A 502 -55.15 -17.87 76.28
CA THR A 502 -54.54 -17.08 77.36
C THR A 502 -53.48 -16.14 76.77
N TYR A 503 -52.94 -15.22 77.58
CA TYR A 503 -51.88 -14.34 77.11
C TYR A 503 -50.58 -15.10 76.78
N ASP A 504 -50.30 -16.20 77.49
CA ASP A 504 -49.11 -17.02 77.29
C ASP A 504 -49.13 -17.76 75.93
N ASP A 505 -50.30 -17.92 75.32
CA ASP A 505 -50.47 -18.55 74.00
C ASP A 505 -50.11 -17.61 72.83
N LYS A 506 -49.79 -16.34 73.12
CA LYS A 506 -49.42 -15.34 72.11
C LYS A 506 -48.39 -15.85 71.08
N PRO A 507 -47.26 -16.44 71.48
CA PRO A 507 -46.26 -16.93 70.52
C PRO A 507 -46.80 -18.04 69.62
N ILE A 508 -47.71 -18.88 70.12
CA ILE A 508 -48.29 -20.00 69.35
C ILE A 508 -49.26 -19.45 68.30
N VAL A 509 -50.12 -18.49 68.65
CA VAL A 509 -51.05 -17.84 67.72
C VAL A 509 -50.29 -17.07 66.63
N GLU A 510 -49.24 -16.33 67.00
CA GLU A 510 -48.38 -15.63 66.03
C GLU A 510 -47.64 -16.61 65.10
N SER A 511 -47.13 -17.73 65.63
CA SER A 511 -46.49 -18.77 64.82
C SER A 511 -47.47 -19.44 63.86
N ALA A 512 -48.71 -19.68 64.28
CA ALA A 512 -49.76 -20.22 63.42
C ALA A 512 -50.10 -19.27 62.27
N ARG A 513 -50.16 -17.95 62.53
CA ARG A 513 -50.29 -16.94 61.48
C ARG A 513 -49.12 -16.97 60.50
N MET A 514 -47.89 -17.02 61.02
CA MET A 514 -46.70 -17.09 60.16
C MET A 514 -46.69 -18.34 59.28
N ALA A 515 -47.04 -19.51 59.83
CA ALA A 515 -47.13 -20.76 59.08
C ALA A 515 -48.18 -20.67 57.95
N TYR A 516 -49.34 -20.08 58.23
CA TYR A 516 -50.36 -19.86 57.20
C TYR A 516 -49.90 -18.88 56.12
N GLU A 517 -49.24 -17.77 56.49
CA GLU A 517 -48.79 -16.80 55.50
C GLU A 517 -47.69 -17.34 54.58
N ALA A 518 -46.89 -18.30 55.06
CA ALA A 518 -45.86 -18.98 54.29
C ALA A 518 -46.40 -19.93 53.20
N LEU A 519 -47.68 -20.34 53.30
CA LEU A 519 -48.32 -21.21 52.31
C LEU A 519 -48.44 -20.55 50.92
N SER A 520 -48.33 -21.36 49.88
CA SER A 520 -48.70 -20.97 48.51
C SER A 520 -50.19 -20.64 48.40
N ALA A 521 -50.59 -19.96 47.33
CA ALA A 521 -51.99 -19.61 47.10
C ALA A 521 -52.87 -20.87 46.97
N GLU A 522 -52.35 -21.90 46.30
CA GLU A 522 -52.99 -23.20 46.11
C GLU A 522 -53.15 -23.93 47.45
N SER A 523 -52.11 -23.94 48.30
CA SER A 523 -52.17 -24.55 49.63
C SER A 523 -53.14 -23.83 50.56
N LYS A 524 -53.20 -22.48 50.52
CA LYS A 524 -54.15 -21.68 51.31
C LYS A 524 -55.61 -22.04 51.01
N LEU A 525 -55.94 -22.40 49.76
CA LEU A 525 -57.30 -22.83 49.38
C LEU A 525 -57.71 -24.16 50.02
N LEU A 526 -56.75 -25.00 50.39
CA LEU A 526 -56.97 -26.32 50.99
C LEU A 526 -57.12 -26.24 52.52
N VAL A 527 -56.70 -25.14 53.16
CA VAL A 527 -56.83 -24.93 54.61
C VAL A 527 -58.28 -24.66 55.01
N ASN A 528 -59.01 -25.72 55.34
CA ASN A 528 -60.46 -25.66 55.60
C ASN A 528 -60.84 -25.13 57.00
N ASN A 529 -59.90 -25.03 57.94
CA ASN A 529 -60.14 -24.67 59.34
C ASN A 529 -59.57 -23.27 59.72
N TYR A 530 -59.31 -22.41 58.74
CA TYR A 530 -58.76 -21.04 58.93
C TYR A 530 -59.48 -20.19 59.98
N ASN A 531 -60.79 -20.39 60.17
CA ASN A 531 -61.57 -19.70 61.21
C ASN A 531 -61.05 -19.97 62.64
N LYS A 532 -60.35 -21.09 62.91
CA LYS A 532 -59.73 -21.34 64.22
C LYS A 532 -58.65 -20.30 64.54
N LEU A 533 -57.78 -19.99 63.58
CA LEU A 533 -56.76 -18.96 63.73
C LEU A 533 -57.39 -17.59 63.98
N LEU A 534 -58.40 -17.21 63.18
CA LEU A 534 -59.09 -15.93 63.34
C LEU A 534 -59.72 -15.78 64.74
N ASN A 535 -60.34 -16.85 65.24
CA ASN A 535 -60.93 -16.86 66.58
C ASN A 535 -59.86 -16.73 67.67
N ALA A 536 -58.73 -17.43 67.51
CA ALA A 536 -57.62 -17.36 68.45
C ALA A 536 -56.99 -15.95 68.49
N GLU A 537 -56.76 -15.33 67.33
CA GLU A 537 -56.27 -13.96 67.20
C GLU A 537 -57.23 -12.94 67.81
N ALA A 538 -58.54 -13.08 67.58
CA ALA A 538 -59.55 -12.21 68.17
C ALA A 538 -59.60 -12.34 69.71
N ALA A 539 -59.49 -13.57 70.24
CA ALA A 539 -59.44 -13.82 71.67
C ALA A 539 -58.17 -13.22 72.31
N LEU A 540 -57.01 -13.40 71.67
CA LEU A 540 -55.76 -12.80 72.12
C LEU A 540 -55.83 -11.27 72.14
N ALA A 541 -56.35 -10.65 71.08
CA ALA A 541 -56.53 -9.20 71.00
C ALA A 541 -57.44 -8.66 72.12
N ALA A 542 -58.49 -9.41 72.48
CA ALA A 542 -59.37 -9.04 73.59
C ALA A 542 -58.65 -9.12 74.96
N ILE A 543 -57.78 -10.12 75.15
CA ILE A 543 -56.95 -10.27 76.35
C ILE A 543 -55.92 -9.14 76.44
N GLU A 544 -55.22 -8.84 75.34
CA GLU A 544 -54.27 -7.73 75.25
C GLU A 544 -54.92 -6.40 75.59
N LYS A 545 -56.12 -6.16 75.06
CA LYS A 545 -56.92 -4.99 75.42
C LYS A 545 -57.27 -4.97 76.91
N THR A 546 -57.71 -6.11 77.46
CA THR A 546 -58.08 -6.23 78.89
C THR A 546 -56.91 -5.87 79.80
N ILE A 547 -55.71 -6.38 79.48
CA ILE A 547 -54.45 -6.08 80.20
C ILE A 547 -54.06 -4.61 80.03
N SER A 548 -54.09 -4.09 78.80
CA SER A 548 -53.73 -2.68 78.50
C SER A 548 -54.64 -1.69 79.24
N ASP A 549 -55.96 -1.94 79.25
CA ASP A 549 -56.93 -1.10 79.93
C ASP A 549 -56.67 -1.07 81.46
N ALA A 550 -56.35 -2.22 82.06
CA ALA A 550 -55.99 -2.31 83.48
C ALA A 550 -54.67 -1.57 83.79
N LEU A 551 -53.64 -1.77 82.97
CA LEU A 551 -52.34 -1.10 83.11
C LEU A 551 -52.46 0.43 82.99
N ALA A 552 -53.35 0.94 82.14
CA ALA A 552 -53.57 2.38 82.00
C ALA A 552 -54.06 3.00 83.31
N VAL A 553 -54.92 2.31 84.06
CA VAL A 553 -55.38 2.75 85.39
C VAL A 553 -54.28 2.61 86.43
N ASP A 554 -53.54 1.49 86.45
CA ASP A 554 -52.40 1.32 87.36
C ASP A 554 -51.36 2.43 87.20
N ASN A 555 -51.02 2.79 85.96
CA ASN A 555 -50.07 3.88 85.68
C ASN A 555 -50.60 5.25 86.16
N LYS A 556 -51.90 5.52 86.04
CA LYS A 556 -52.52 6.76 86.56
C LYS A 556 -52.45 6.83 88.08
N ILE A 557 -52.68 5.71 88.76
CA ILE A 557 -52.59 5.62 90.22
C ILE A 557 -51.15 5.82 90.69
N GLU A 558 -50.17 5.21 90.02
CA GLU A 558 -48.76 5.40 90.34
C GLU A 558 -48.30 6.86 90.21
N ALA A 559 -48.84 7.58 89.23
CA ALA A 559 -48.52 8.99 88.98
C ALA A 559 -49.03 9.96 90.06
N PHE A 560 -49.78 9.49 91.07
CA PHE A 560 -50.17 10.34 92.20
C PHE A 560 -48.96 10.83 92.98
N GLY A 561 -47.99 9.94 93.23
CA GLY A 561 -46.86 10.21 94.12
C GLY A 561 -47.32 10.59 95.53
N ALA A 562 -46.75 11.66 96.09
CA ALA A 562 -47.19 12.19 97.38
C ALA A 562 -48.62 12.77 97.29
N ILE A 563 -49.53 12.25 98.12
CA ILE A 563 -50.93 12.67 98.13
C ILE A 563 -51.03 14.07 98.76
N THR A 564 -51.43 15.04 97.94
CA THR A 564 -51.56 16.46 98.31
C THR A 564 -52.89 17.01 97.81
N TYR A 565 -53.32 18.15 98.34
CA TYR A 565 -54.56 18.81 97.94
C TYR A 565 -54.69 19.02 96.42
N ALA A 566 -53.59 19.37 95.74
CA ALA A 566 -53.57 19.57 94.29
C ALA A 566 -53.85 18.29 93.48
N LYS A 567 -53.70 17.10 94.07
CA LYS A 567 -53.88 15.80 93.42
C LYS A 567 -55.29 15.22 93.58
N ILE A 568 -56.18 15.85 94.36
CA ILE A 568 -57.54 15.36 94.61
C ILE A 568 -58.29 15.08 93.29
N ASN A 569 -58.24 16.01 92.33
CA ASN A 569 -58.91 15.82 91.03
C ASN A 569 -58.34 14.65 90.22
N ASN A 570 -57.03 14.37 90.34
CA ASN A 570 -56.40 13.25 89.65
C ASN A 570 -56.83 11.91 90.26
N ILE A 571 -57.00 11.87 91.59
CA ILE A 571 -57.47 10.68 92.31
C ILE A 571 -58.93 10.39 91.92
N ILE A 572 -59.78 11.42 91.89
CA ILE A 572 -61.18 11.30 91.43
C ILE A 572 -61.25 10.83 89.97
N ALA A 573 -60.41 11.39 89.09
CA ALA A 573 -60.36 10.98 87.70
C ALA A 573 -59.94 9.51 87.54
N ALA A 574 -58.92 9.06 88.27
CA ALA A 574 -58.49 7.67 88.23
C ALA A 574 -59.56 6.69 88.74
N ARG A 575 -60.35 7.07 89.75
CA ARG A 575 -61.53 6.29 90.18
C ARG A 575 -62.58 6.23 89.08
N ALA A 576 -62.86 7.33 88.41
CA ALA A 576 -63.81 7.35 87.29
C ALA A 576 -63.34 6.42 86.15
N ASP A 577 -62.06 6.47 85.78
CA ASP A 577 -61.47 5.59 84.78
C ASP A 577 -61.56 4.12 85.20
N TYR A 578 -61.20 3.81 86.46
CA TYR A 578 -61.36 2.47 87.04
C TYR A 578 -62.81 1.99 86.90
N GLU A 579 -63.81 2.84 87.16
CA GLU A 579 -65.21 2.43 87.09
C GLU A 579 -65.70 2.12 85.66
N THR A 580 -65.10 2.74 84.65
CA THR A 580 -65.41 2.45 83.23
C THR A 580 -64.80 1.15 82.71
N LEU A 581 -63.83 0.58 83.43
CA LEU A 581 -63.19 -0.68 83.03
C LEU A 581 -64.19 -1.84 82.98
N SER A 582 -63.94 -2.77 82.07
CA SER A 582 -64.64 -4.06 82.05
C SER A 582 -64.38 -4.84 83.34
N GLN A 583 -65.27 -5.79 83.70
CA GLN A 583 -65.08 -6.60 84.91
C GLN A 583 -63.74 -7.36 84.88
N ASN A 584 -63.34 -7.86 83.72
CA ASN A 584 -62.08 -8.57 83.54
C ASN A 584 -60.88 -7.61 83.70
N SER A 585 -60.96 -6.39 83.14
CA SER A 585 -59.91 -5.38 83.31
C SER A 585 -59.80 -4.91 84.75
N LYS A 586 -60.92 -4.68 85.45
CA LYS A 586 -60.94 -4.33 86.88
C LYS A 586 -60.21 -5.36 87.73
N ALA A 587 -60.40 -6.65 87.44
CA ALA A 587 -59.74 -7.74 88.17
C ALA A 587 -58.21 -7.75 88.01
N LEU A 588 -57.68 -7.14 86.94
CA LEU A 588 -56.24 -7.05 86.68
C LEU A 588 -55.59 -5.76 87.19
N VAL A 589 -56.35 -4.80 87.74
CA VAL A 589 -55.81 -3.56 88.32
C VAL A 589 -55.11 -3.90 89.63
N THR A 590 -53.78 -3.79 89.65
CA THR A 590 -52.95 -4.19 90.79
C THR A 590 -52.81 -3.10 91.85
N LYS A 591 -53.02 -1.83 91.49
CA LYS A 591 -52.82 -0.66 92.37
C LYS A 591 -54.11 -0.12 92.99
N LEU A 592 -55.19 -0.90 92.97
CA LEU A 592 -56.48 -0.51 93.55
C LEU A 592 -56.38 -0.09 95.02
N GLN A 593 -55.54 -0.77 95.81
CA GLN A 593 -55.35 -0.41 97.22
C GLN A 593 -54.71 0.98 97.38
N ALA A 594 -53.73 1.32 96.54
CA ALA A 594 -53.12 2.65 96.56
C ALA A 594 -54.12 3.76 96.18
N LEU A 595 -55.08 3.46 95.27
CA LEU A 595 -56.18 4.37 94.96
C LEU A 595 -57.10 4.58 96.17
N LEU A 596 -57.47 3.51 96.88
CA LEU A 596 -58.29 3.58 98.10
C LEU A 596 -57.59 4.38 99.21
N ASP A 597 -56.30 4.15 99.41
CA ASP A 597 -55.50 4.89 100.40
C ASP A 597 -55.40 6.38 100.04
N ALA A 598 -55.24 6.69 98.76
CA ALA A 598 -55.25 8.06 98.25
C ALA A 598 -56.62 8.75 98.46
N GLU A 599 -57.72 8.02 98.24
CA GLU A 599 -59.07 8.52 98.48
C GLU A 599 -59.36 8.77 99.96
N ALA A 600 -58.86 7.92 100.86
CA ALA A 600 -59.00 8.12 102.30
C ALA A 600 -58.30 9.40 102.81
N CYS A 601 -57.25 9.85 102.11
CA CYS A 601 -56.57 11.11 102.40
C CYS A 601 -57.39 12.35 101.97
N ILE A 602 -58.31 12.23 101.01
CA ILE A 602 -59.10 13.36 100.47
C ILE A 602 -59.86 14.12 101.57
N PRO A 603 -60.68 13.49 102.43
CA PRO A 603 -61.41 14.22 103.47
C PRO A 603 -60.48 14.91 104.49
N LEU A 604 -59.32 14.32 104.79
CA LEU A 604 -58.33 14.91 105.68
C LEU A 604 -57.71 16.16 105.07
N LEU A 605 -57.26 16.08 103.81
CA LEU A 605 -56.68 17.21 103.08
C LEU A 605 -57.68 18.35 102.88
N LEU A 606 -58.96 18.04 102.65
CA LEU A 606 -60.02 19.04 102.57
C LEU A 606 -60.25 19.74 103.92
N ALA A 607 -60.21 18.98 105.02
CA ALA A 607 -60.35 19.54 106.36
C ALA A 607 -59.16 20.45 106.74
N GLU A 608 -57.93 20.01 106.49
CA GLU A 608 -56.71 20.82 106.69
C GLU A 608 -56.73 22.10 105.83
N LYS A 609 -57.22 22.02 104.59
CA LYS A 609 -57.37 23.21 103.76
C LYS A 609 -58.43 24.16 104.31
N ALA A 610 -59.56 23.64 104.80
CA ALA A 610 -60.64 24.45 105.37
C ALA A 610 -60.24 25.15 106.69
N THR A 611 -59.46 24.50 107.56
CA THR A 611 -58.93 25.12 108.78
C THR A 611 -57.96 26.25 108.45
N ALA A 612 -57.06 26.03 107.49
CA ALA A 612 -56.16 27.06 106.99
C ALA A 612 -56.89 28.22 106.29
N ASP A 613 -57.93 27.93 105.51
CA ASP A 613 -58.76 28.97 104.87
C ASP A 613 -59.48 29.83 105.92
N THR A 614 -59.93 29.24 107.02
CA THR A 614 -60.52 30.00 108.13
C THR A 614 -59.53 31.03 108.70
N VAL A 615 -58.27 30.63 108.91
CA VAL A 615 -57.22 31.56 109.38
C VAL A 615 -56.86 32.60 108.32
N THR A 616 -56.81 32.20 107.05
CA THR A 616 -56.59 33.11 105.92
C THR A 616 -57.64 34.22 105.94
N VAL A 617 -58.92 33.88 106.12
CA VAL A 617 -60.03 34.83 106.25
C VAL A 617 -59.89 35.71 107.50
N ILE A 618 -59.46 35.18 108.64
CA ILE A 618 -59.22 35.99 109.85
C ILE A 618 -58.14 37.06 109.59
N ILE A 619 -57.07 36.71 108.89
CA ILE A 619 -56.00 37.65 108.52
C ILE A 619 -56.49 38.68 107.48
N GLU A 620 -57.29 38.26 106.49
CA GLU A 620 -57.90 39.17 105.51
C GLU A 620 -58.82 40.22 106.15
N ASN A 621 -59.50 39.84 107.24
CA ASN A 621 -60.41 40.72 107.96
C ASN A 621 -59.71 41.74 108.87
N LEU A 622 -58.38 41.73 108.97
CA LEU A 622 -57.64 42.78 109.66
C LEU A 622 -57.83 44.13 108.93
N PRO A 623 -58.05 45.24 109.66
CA PRO A 623 -58.31 46.52 109.03
C PRO A 623 -57.09 47.01 108.23
N ALA A 624 -57.35 47.55 107.04
CA ALA A 624 -56.30 48.03 106.14
C ALA A 624 -55.45 49.16 106.76
N ASN A 625 -56.05 49.99 107.62
CA ASN A 625 -55.36 51.03 108.39
C ASN A 625 -55.30 50.61 109.86
N ILE A 626 -54.28 49.85 110.20
CA ILE A 626 -54.03 49.38 111.56
C ILE A 626 -53.87 50.57 112.52
N SER A 627 -54.61 50.54 113.62
CA SER A 627 -54.55 51.47 114.75
C SER A 627 -54.25 50.71 116.05
N LEU A 628 -53.94 51.43 117.15
CA LEU A 628 -53.69 50.76 118.44
C LEU A 628 -54.89 49.98 118.98
N ALA A 629 -56.12 50.32 118.57
CA ALA A 629 -57.32 49.58 118.97
C ALA A 629 -57.39 48.17 118.35
N ASP A 630 -56.67 47.94 117.25
CA ASP A 630 -56.70 46.69 116.49
C ASP A 630 -55.70 45.65 117.02
N ALA A 631 -54.92 46.00 118.05
CA ALA A 631 -53.89 45.13 118.63
C ALA A 631 -54.44 43.74 119.02
N ASN A 632 -55.62 43.70 119.65
CA ASN A 632 -56.25 42.44 120.04
C ASN A 632 -56.67 41.58 118.83
N SER A 633 -57.12 42.21 117.74
CA SER A 633 -57.52 41.51 116.51
C SER A 633 -56.32 40.92 115.80
N VAL A 634 -55.20 41.66 115.74
CA VAL A 634 -53.93 41.20 115.19
C VAL A 634 -53.36 40.05 116.03
N GLU A 635 -53.40 40.16 117.36
CA GLU A 635 -52.95 39.12 118.28
C GLU A 635 -53.82 37.84 118.19
N ASN A 636 -55.14 37.98 118.02
CA ASN A 636 -56.03 36.85 117.78
C ASN A 636 -55.70 36.15 116.44
N ALA A 637 -55.47 36.92 115.37
CA ALA A 637 -55.07 36.37 114.07
C ALA A 637 -53.74 35.59 114.18
N ARG A 638 -52.76 36.11 114.93
CA ARG A 638 -51.52 35.41 115.26
C ARG A 638 -51.75 34.13 116.05
N THR A 639 -52.60 34.18 117.07
CA THR A 639 -52.92 33.01 117.90
C THR A 639 -53.54 31.91 117.04
N LYS A 640 -54.53 32.25 116.22
CA LYS A 640 -55.20 31.32 115.31
C LYS A 640 -54.26 30.77 114.25
N TYR A 641 -53.36 31.59 113.70
CA TYR A 641 -52.31 31.10 112.81
C TYR A 641 -51.35 30.15 113.52
N ASN A 642 -50.97 30.42 114.76
CA ASN A 642 -50.04 29.58 115.51
C ASN A 642 -50.66 28.22 115.88
N GLU A 643 -51.97 28.15 116.10
CA GLU A 643 -52.74 26.92 116.34
C GLU A 643 -52.71 25.95 115.15
N LEU A 644 -52.46 26.43 113.92
CA LEU A 644 -52.35 25.58 112.74
C LEU A 644 -51.12 24.66 112.82
N SER A 645 -51.29 23.42 112.37
CA SER A 645 -50.20 22.49 112.14
C SER A 645 -49.25 22.96 111.03
N ALA A 646 -48.10 22.30 110.89
CA ALA A 646 -47.12 22.65 109.86
C ALA A 646 -47.67 22.48 108.44
N SER A 647 -48.50 21.46 108.18
CA SER A 647 -49.16 21.23 106.89
C SER A 647 -50.21 22.31 106.60
N GLU A 648 -51.06 22.62 107.58
CA GLU A 648 -52.12 23.64 107.42
C GLU A 648 -51.55 25.05 107.21
N LYS A 649 -50.43 25.39 107.87
CA LYS A 649 -49.77 26.69 107.68
C LYS A 649 -49.32 26.95 106.24
N LEU A 650 -48.98 25.90 105.48
CA LEU A 650 -48.60 26.02 104.07
C LEU A 650 -49.76 26.51 103.19
N TYR A 651 -51.00 26.28 103.62
CA TYR A 651 -52.19 26.71 102.90
C TYR A 651 -52.61 28.16 103.19
N VAL A 652 -52.01 28.81 104.20
CA VAL A 652 -52.26 30.22 104.53
C VAL A 652 -51.30 31.12 103.73
N THR A 653 -51.80 31.71 102.66
CA THR A 653 -50.97 32.44 101.69
C THR A 653 -50.75 33.91 102.05
N ASN A 654 -51.59 34.48 102.90
CA ASN A 654 -51.57 35.89 103.28
C ASN A 654 -50.83 36.16 104.60
N TYR A 655 -49.98 35.23 105.03
CA TYR A 655 -49.21 35.33 106.27
C TYR A 655 -48.41 36.64 106.40
N THR A 656 -47.91 37.17 105.29
CA THR A 656 -47.14 38.43 105.27
C THR A 656 -47.99 39.65 105.67
N ALA A 657 -49.30 39.62 105.42
CA ALA A 657 -50.22 40.69 105.84
C ALA A 657 -50.36 40.71 107.36
N LEU A 658 -50.41 39.54 108.01
CA LEU A 658 -50.43 39.42 109.46
C LEU A 658 -49.15 40.01 110.07
N THR A 659 -47.97 39.66 109.55
CA THR A 659 -46.70 40.22 110.06
C THR A 659 -46.61 41.73 109.88
N ALA A 660 -47.08 42.27 108.75
CA ALA A 660 -47.08 43.72 108.51
C ALA A 660 -48.02 44.45 109.48
N ALA A 661 -49.15 43.84 109.84
CA ALA A 661 -50.05 44.39 110.84
C ALA A 661 -49.42 44.44 112.25
N GLU A 662 -48.67 43.40 112.63
CA GLU A 662 -47.94 43.32 113.91
C GLU A 662 -46.85 44.38 114.02
N ASP A 663 -46.04 44.54 112.97
CA ASP A 663 -45.01 45.58 112.90
C ASP A 663 -45.62 46.98 113.03
N LYS A 664 -46.80 47.18 112.42
CA LYS A 664 -47.51 48.45 112.48
C LYS A 664 -48.04 48.75 113.88
N ILE A 665 -48.63 47.78 114.57
CA ILE A 665 -49.04 47.91 115.99
C ILE A 665 -47.83 48.29 116.87
N THR A 666 -46.69 47.63 116.65
CA THR A 666 -45.45 47.90 117.40
C THR A 666 -44.97 49.33 117.19
N LEU A 667 -44.92 49.79 115.94
CA LEU A 667 -44.52 51.16 115.61
C LEU A 667 -45.46 52.21 116.22
N LEU A 668 -46.78 52.01 116.11
CA LEU A 668 -47.77 52.91 116.69
C LEU A 668 -47.64 52.98 118.22
N THR A 669 -47.31 51.87 118.88
CA THR A 669 -47.14 51.81 120.33
C THR A 669 -45.93 52.65 120.76
N GLN A 670 -44.80 52.52 120.05
CA GLN A 670 -43.61 53.34 120.30
C GLN A 670 -43.88 54.84 120.06
N GLN A 671 -44.64 55.17 119.01
CA GLN A 671 -45.03 56.56 118.72
C GLN A 671 -45.89 57.15 119.84
N SER A 672 -46.88 56.40 120.35
CA SER A 672 -47.71 56.84 121.47
C SER A 672 -46.89 57.09 122.74
N GLN A 673 -46.02 56.15 123.12
CA GLN A 673 -45.14 56.31 124.30
C GLN A 673 -44.19 57.51 124.17
N SER A 674 -43.64 57.72 122.97
CA SER A 674 -42.79 58.89 122.71
C SER A 674 -43.57 60.20 122.83
N ALA A 675 -44.85 60.22 122.43
CA ALA A 675 -45.70 61.41 122.54
C ALA A 675 -46.03 61.68 124.01
N GLU A 676 -46.41 60.65 124.77
CA GLU A 676 -46.65 60.74 126.22
C GLU A 676 -45.42 61.25 126.98
N GLY A 677 -44.22 60.78 126.62
CA GLY A 677 -42.97 61.28 127.19
C GLY A 677 -42.78 62.78 126.98
N ILE A 678 -43.12 63.31 125.79
CA ILE A 678 -43.02 64.74 125.48
C ILE A 678 -44.14 65.53 126.18
N ILE A 679 -45.37 65.01 126.22
CA ILE A 679 -46.48 65.61 126.97
C ILE A 679 -46.08 65.77 128.44
N ALA A 680 -45.48 64.74 129.03
CA ALA A 680 -45.01 64.77 130.42
C ALA A 680 -43.90 65.81 130.63
N LEU A 681 -42.93 65.92 129.72
CA LEU A 681 -41.90 66.96 129.76
C LEU A 681 -42.49 68.37 129.76
N ILE A 682 -43.54 68.61 128.96
CA ILE A 682 -44.22 69.91 128.91
C ILE A 682 -45.01 70.18 130.19
N ALA A 683 -45.72 69.17 130.70
CA ALA A 683 -46.52 69.29 131.92
C ALA A 683 -45.68 69.59 133.17
N ASN A 684 -44.41 69.18 133.18
CA ASN A 684 -43.49 69.38 134.30
C ASN A 684 -42.84 70.78 134.35
N ILE A 685 -43.13 71.67 133.39
CA ILE A 685 -42.62 73.04 133.43
C ILE A 685 -43.42 73.82 134.51
N PRO A 686 -42.76 74.54 135.44
CA PRO A 686 -43.44 75.30 136.48
C PRO A 686 -44.47 76.30 135.92
N GLU A 687 -45.69 76.28 136.47
CA GLU A 687 -46.84 77.08 135.99
C GLU A 687 -46.76 78.55 136.44
N ILE A 688 -46.07 78.82 137.55
CA ILE A 688 -45.80 80.17 138.09
C ILE A 688 -44.30 80.42 137.96
N ILE A 689 -43.93 81.43 137.18
CA ILE A 689 -42.54 81.83 136.95
C ILE A 689 -42.23 83.09 137.74
N ASP A 690 -41.24 83.01 138.62
CA ASP A 690 -40.68 84.14 139.37
C ASP A 690 -39.15 84.23 139.15
N ASN A 691 -38.49 85.19 139.80
CA ASN A 691 -37.05 85.38 139.63
C ASN A 691 -36.21 84.18 140.09
N ASP A 692 -36.73 83.34 141.00
CA ASP A 692 -35.98 82.23 141.60
C ASP A 692 -36.01 80.99 140.70
N ASN A 693 -37.10 80.76 139.95
CA ASN A 693 -37.28 79.56 139.11
C ASN A 693 -37.20 79.81 137.58
N HIS A 694 -37.07 81.06 137.15
CA HIS A 694 -37.07 81.44 135.72
C HIS A 694 -36.06 80.64 134.88
N ASN A 695 -34.82 80.47 135.37
CA ASN A 695 -33.78 79.75 134.62
C ASN A 695 -34.08 78.25 134.49
N GLU A 696 -34.66 77.63 135.52
CA GLU A 696 -35.02 76.22 135.51
C GLU A 696 -36.22 75.96 134.58
N ALA A 697 -37.26 76.81 134.66
CA ALA A 697 -38.39 76.79 133.74
C ALA A 697 -37.96 77.00 132.28
N LYS A 698 -36.98 77.88 132.03
CA LYS A 698 -36.38 78.09 130.70
C LYS A 698 -35.68 76.86 130.16
N VAL A 699 -34.88 76.17 130.99
CA VAL A 699 -34.20 74.93 130.59
C VAL A 699 -35.22 73.81 130.34
N ALA A 700 -36.22 73.64 131.20
CA ALA A 700 -37.27 72.65 131.04
C ALA A 700 -38.10 72.91 129.77
N ALA A 701 -38.48 74.16 129.51
CA ALA A 701 -39.18 74.55 128.28
C ALA A 701 -38.34 74.32 127.03
N GLN A 702 -37.04 74.61 127.08
CA GLN A 702 -36.12 74.31 125.97
C GLN A 702 -35.95 72.80 125.74
N ALA A 703 -35.87 71.99 126.81
CA ALA A 703 -35.77 70.53 126.72
C ALA A 703 -37.05 69.93 126.12
N ALA A 704 -38.23 70.35 126.61
CA ALA A 704 -39.51 69.94 126.06
C ALA A 704 -39.67 70.35 124.59
N ARG A 705 -39.24 71.57 124.23
CA ARG A 705 -39.24 72.03 122.83
C ARG A 705 -38.29 71.23 121.96
N THR A 706 -37.11 70.88 122.47
CA THR A 706 -36.12 70.07 121.74
C THR A 706 -36.64 68.66 121.51
N ALA A 707 -37.20 68.01 122.54
CA ALA A 707 -37.80 66.69 122.44
C ALA A 707 -38.98 66.69 121.46
N TYR A 708 -39.88 67.68 121.56
CA TYR A 708 -40.96 67.87 120.60
C TYR A 708 -40.44 68.08 119.18
N ASN A 709 -39.45 68.94 118.97
CA ASN A 709 -38.89 69.23 117.64
C ASN A 709 -38.17 68.03 117.01
N ALA A 710 -37.51 67.20 117.81
CA ALA A 710 -36.86 65.97 117.37
C ALA A 710 -37.86 64.85 117.05
N ALA A 711 -39.09 64.92 117.58
CA ALA A 711 -40.09 63.89 117.39
C ALA A 711 -40.61 63.81 115.94
N ALA A 712 -40.99 62.60 115.54
CA ALA A 712 -41.63 62.39 114.24
C ALA A 712 -42.97 63.14 114.16
N THR A 713 -43.41 63.49 112.95
CA THR A 713 -44.64 64.29 112.71
C THR A 713 -45.87 63.69 113.41
N ALA A 714 -46.02 62.37 113.39
CA ALA A 714 -47.13 61.68 114.05
C ALA A 714 -47.08 61.82 115.59
N VAL A 715 -45.88 61.72 116.17
CA VAL A 715 -45.66 61.90 117.62
C VAL A 715 -45.95 63.36 118.01
N LYS A 716 -45.44 64.33 117.24
CA LYS A 716 -45.74 65.76 117.43
C LYS A 716 -47.24 66.04 117.43
N ALA A 717 -47.97 65.50 116.46
CA ALA A 717 -49.41 65.68 116.35
C ALA A 717 -50.18 65.11 117.56
N ALA A 718 -49.64 64.08 118.23
CA ALA A 718 -50.24 63.48 119.41
C ALA A 718 -49.94 64.24 120.72
N VAL A 719 -48.95 65.14 120.76
CA VAL A 719 -48.63 65.96 121.95
C VAL A 719 -49.64 67.10 122.10
N ASN A 720 -50.66 66.89 122.93
CA ASN A 720 -51.82 67.78 123.03
C ASN A 720 -51.59 69.07 123.84
N ASN A 721 -50.58 69.11 124.70
CA ASN A 721 -50.28 70.25 125.56
C ASN A 721 -49.18 71.16 125.00
N TYR A 722 -48.79 70.99 123.72
CA TYR A 722 -47.76 71.82 123.10
C TYR A 722 -48.10 73.32 123.08
N ASN A 723 -49.39 73.69 123.01
CA ASN A 723 -49.79 75.09 123.15
C ASN A 723 -49.43 75.68 124.52
N ASN A 724 -49.45 74.87 125.59
CA ASN A 724 -49.02 75.33 126.92
C ASN A 724 -47.52 75.67 126.88
N LEU A 725 -46.71 74.83 126.23
CA LEU A 725 -45.29 75.11 126.02
C LEU A 725 -45.06 76.42 125.26
N LEU A 726 -45.86 76.71 124.22
CA LEU A 726 -45.75 77.97 123.46
C LEU A 726 -46.08 79.20 124.31
N ILE A 727 -47.13 79.13 125.13
CA ILE A 727 -47.48 80.22 126.06
C ILE A 727 -46.33 80.45 127.06
N LEU A 728 -45.83 79.38 127.67
CA LEU A 728 -44.70 79.44 128.61
C LEU A 728 -43.44 80.04 127.98
N LEU A 729 -43.09 79.65 126.76
CA LEU A 729 -41.97 80.20 126.01
C LEU A 729 -42.15 81.67 125.58
N GLY A 730 -43.38 82.20 125.62
CA GLY A 730 -43.66 83.62 125.40
C GLY A 730 -43.59 84.46 126.67
N ILE A 731 -43.76 83.83 127.84
CA ILE A 731 -43.58 84.45 129.17
C ILE A 731 -42.10 84.47 129.56
N LEU A 732 -41.36 83.41 129.23
CA LEU A 732 -39.91 83.24 129.43
C LEU A 732 -39.07 83.96 128.37
#